data_AF-A0A818HVS5-F1
#
_entry.id   AF-A0A818HVS5-F1
#
_cell.length_a   1.000
_cell.length_b   1.000
_cell.length_c   1.000
_cell.angle_alpha   90.00
_cell.angle_beta   90.00
_cell.angle_gamma   90.00
#
_symmetry.space_group_name_H-M   'P 1'
#
loop_
_entity.id
_entity.type
_entity.pdbx_description
1 polymer ?
#
loop_
_entity_poly.entity_id
_entity_poly.type
_entity_poly.pdbx_seq_one_letter_code
_entity_poly.pdbx_strand_id
1 'polypeptide(L)'
;MVRCSIKRLIKIISFFILIIIIFRNFSFSSQQSYVNKFKLKPKSSTIIILSSSNSKTIQRLILFLNELRLSYVEHNTKINQQFYQDLINISPLLIIMDYIPDKEIYRFIDQYHISLVILLNDKCKHCISINYSQMLFENVSYSTIDFNREIFKPIIDTTTTPFNIIQSNEVIKILRFEKFLPYFHHHHHHHSQCIGLEISHDDSTSAIIYVKSKITFEKINLMIISEENKIYLSECLYNHWFIWPLFMDIIRYLTSNVYDYHGLKRYIQIDIDDIFLGEKSNDYLKSNDIQALIRSQLFIQNYIKNFRYRLGFCGYYYSNSNNNEVNESNRLLIKEKDNFIWFHHTWKHEKLTNINDKISLISSTKTNLAFAQKHKLPLDPNYVVAPHHTGIYPINPIVYDVWHRIMNFNVTSTENYPYHYELPTNRRGFIYNGLSVLPRQSCGLYTTTRNYTNMSNRLEQYLMGGRLFRMILTNPISIFMSHNVNYGHDRLGNYVFSKLIYLISTWTRIQFVNDISTSELAHKYFDEYYPDEKLPLFTNPCDDDILMNLWNGNRSMCESFPKFIIIGPQKTGTTALHNMLSQHPDLYPSKKNSLTYEELQFFSNETIYLNGITWYLNQFHTNEQSINFEKSATYFDSILAMKRIKALLPSVRLIIMLTEPGHRAYSRYQHEIARINQTINFDDLLKSNHDENSYYFHLKQRCLQPGHYAEHILKWLKYFPSKQIYIVDGEAFRHDPRTILNDIQISFLQLKNFINSSNLVRYNKKKGFFCSFSAKHNFQCLGNSKGRRYENMSSYSREYLNNYYLFHNQKLIKLLRYYNYSLPLWLIFSNPIKLSKRFLSLSNVVHTAEGRMGYPSERYEPTTIAAMDTDNKRLPLITGLYEDGFMIAGQDRLVGAIFSFPRQIICWNVFSPEEITPESLALLEVVQPRPEIFVLGFGTRTNKIPPETIQYIRSLKIGYEILPTTQACETFNFLLSDNRLVYGGFFPEKNLADQNYGLRKAIAHSQLYEKDEEYVKTDMLRDTYDIMLKAHRERKLLRPYSPLDVRQTNQERDDESNVQSLTGTSNMEKRPPVKKENDKPIDKQS
;
A
#
# COMPACT_ATOMS: atom_id res chain seq x y z
N MET A 1 12.85 -51.44 64.91
CA MET A 1 12.75 -50.00 64.58
C MET A 1 13.78 -49.50 63.54
N VAL A 2 14.98 -50.08 63.42
CA VAL A 2 16.00 -49.61 62.45
C VAL A 2 15.68 -49.92 60.97
N ARG A 3 14.92 -50.98 60.65
CA ARG A 3 14.52 -51.31 59.26
C ARG A 3 13.42 -50.41 58.66
N CYS A 4 12.57 -49.77 59.48
CA CYS A 4 11.58 -48.80 58.99
C CYS A 4 12.17 -47.41 58.74
N SER A 5 13.28 -47.06 59.41
CA SER A 5 13.99 -45.80 59.20
C SER A 5 14.73 -45.79 57.86
N ILE A 6 15.38 -46.89 57.49
CA ILE A 6 16.16 -47.00 56.24
C ILE A 6 15.26 -46.92 54.99
N LYS A 7 14.06 -47.53 54.99
CA LYS A 7 13.12 -47.41 53.85
C LYS A 7 12.57 -45.98 53.68
N ARG A 8 12.40 -45.24 54.78
CA ARG A 8 11.99 -43.83 54.74
C ARG A 8 13.13 -42.94 54.27
N LEU A 9 14.36 -43.20 54.73
CA LEU A 9 15.55 -42.49 54.30
C LEU A 9 15.86 -42.74 52.83
N ILE A 10 15.74 -43.97 52.34
CA ILE A 10 15.90 -44.31 50.92
C ILE A 10 14.81 -43.62 50.08
N LYS A 11 13.54 -43.59 50.53
CA LYS A 11 12.48 -42.85 49.81
C LYS A 11 12.72 -41.34 49.80
N ILE A 12 13.24 -40.75 50.88
CA ILE A 12 13.57 -39.32 50.95
C ILE A 12 14.77 -39.01 50.06
N ILE A 13 15.80 -39.86 50.07
CA ILE A 13 16.97 -39.72 49.20
C ILE A 13 16.58 -39.94 47.73
N SER A 14 15.74 -40.91 47.40
CA SER A 14 15.21 -41.10 46.05
C SER A 14 14.33 -39.94 45.61
N PHE A 15 13.55 -39.34 46.51
CA PHE A 15 12.73 -38.15 46.22
C PHE A 15 13.60 -36.90 46.03
N PHE A 16 14.66 -36.72 46.82
CA PHE A 16 15.64 -35.64 46.62
C PHE A 16 16.50 -35.85 45.37
N ILE A 17 16.88 -37.08 45.04
CA ILE A 17 17.56 -37.40 43.78
C ILE A 17 16.62 -37.17 42.60
N LEU A 18 15.33 -37.52 42.72
CA LEU A 18 14.34 -37.23 41.68
C LEU A 18 14.12 -35.72 41.53
N ILE A 19 14.08 -34.95 42.63
CA ILE A 19 14.01 -33.49 42.62
C ILE A 19 15.30 -32.88 42.07
N ILE A 20 16.48 -33.43 42.36
CA ILE A 20 17.76 -32.96 41.81
C ILE A 20 17.89 -33.34 40.33
N ILE A 21 17.35 -34.48 39.88
CA ILE A 21 17.28 -34.86 38.46
C ILE A 21 16.24 -33.99 37.74
N ILE A 22 15.09 -33.74 38.35
CA ILE A 22 14.07 -32.84 37.81
C ILE A 22 14.61 -31.41 37.77
N PHE A 23 15.28 -30.91 38.81
CA PHE A 23 15.92 -29.60 38.80
C PHE A 23 17.13 -29.56 37.87
N ARG A 24 18.00 -30.58 37.76
CA ARG A 24 19.07 -30.62 36.74
C ARG A 24 18.50 -30.65 35.32
N ASN A 25 17.36 -31.31 35.10
CA ASN A 25 16.66 -31.34 33.82
C ASN A 25 15.76 -30.11 33.58
N PHE A 26 15.36 -29.35 34.61
CA PHE A 26 14.56 -28.12 34.49
C PHE A 26 15.38 -26.83 34.61
N SER A 27 16.60 -26.86 35.16
CA SER A 27 17.47 -25.69 35.29
C SER A 27 18.59 -25.64 34.24
N PHE A 28 18.48 -26.43 33.16
CA PHE A 28 19.32 -26.29 31.97
C PHE A 28 18.62 -26.78 30.68
N SER A 29 17.38 -26.38 30.41
CA SER A 29 16.80 -26.60 29.06
C SER A 29 15.62 -25.72 28.63
N SER A 30 15.33 -24.61 29.31
CA SER A 30 14.30 -23.65 28.86
C SER A 30 14.81 -22.21 28.93
N GLN A 31 15.82 -21.90 28.11
CA GLN A 31 16.07 -20.58 27.49
C GLN A 31 17.42 -20.50 26.75
N GLN A 32 18.25 -21.55 26.75
CA GLN A 32 19.63 -21.46 26.21
C GLN A 32 20.02 -22.51 25.15
N SER A 33 19.07 -23.29 24.61
CA SER A 33 19.35 -24.30 23.56
C SER A 33 18.81 -23.97 22.16
N TYR A 34 18.20 -22.80 21.95
CA TYR A 34 17.84 -22.31 20.61
C TYR A 34 18.90 -21.39 19.97
N VAL A 35 20.08 -21.26 20.58
CA VAL A 35 21.09 -20.26 20.19
C VAL A 35 22.26 -20.83 19.36
N ASN A 36 22.46 -22.15 19.28
CA ASN A 36 23.61 -22.70 18.56
C ASN A 36 23.23 -23.62 17.40
N LYS A 37 22.90 -23.02 16.24
CA LYS A 37 23.27 -23.48 14.87
C LYS A 37 22.63 -22.66 13.73
N PHE A 38 22.25 -21.41 13.95
CA PHE A 38 21.97 -20.53 12.82
C PHE A 38 23.28 -19.95 12.31
N LYS A 39 23.70 -20.32 11.09
CA LYS A 39 24.65 -19.49 10.34
C LYS A 39 24.09 -18.07 10.36
N LEU A 40 24.82 -17.13 10.96
CA LEU A 40 24.46 -15.71 10.95
C LEU A 40 24.11 -15.34 9.50
N LYS A 41 22.86 -14.96 9.27
CA LYS A 41 22.46 -14.41 7.98
C LYS A 41 23.33 -13.16 7.72
N PRO A 42 23.75 -12.92 6.47
CA PRO A 42 24.41 -11.65 6.13
C PRO A 42 23.51 -10.50 6.60
N LYS A 43 24.12 -9.50 7.24
CA LYS A 43 23.37 -8.36 7.79
C LYS A 43 22.67 -7.62 6.64
N SER A 44 21.40 -7.28 6.85
CA SER A 44 20.56 -6.54 5.91
C SER A 44 20.92 -5.06 5.90
N SER A 45 20.81 -4.45 4.72
CA SER A 45 20.87 -3.00 4.47
C SER A 45 19.57 -2.28 4.87
N THR A 46 18.81 -2.81 5.83
CA THR A 46 17.59 -2.18 6.34
C THR A 46 17.84 -1.58 7.71
N ILE A 47 17.51 -0.29 7.87
CA ILE A 47 17.56 0.42 9.16
C ILE A 47 16.28 0.14 9.95
N ILE A 48 16.38 -0.13 11.25
CA ILE A 48 15.21 -0.25 12.11
C ILE A 48 15.02 1.02 12.91
N ILE A 49 13.80 1.55 12.92
CA ILE A 49 13.43 2.72 13.70
C ILE A 49 12.43 2.28 14.78
N LEU A 50 12.78 2.51 16.04
CA LEU A 50 11.92 2.25 17.19
C LEU A 50 11.46 3.58 17.78
N SER A 51 10.16 3.87 17.66
CA SER A 51 9.58 5.12 18.15
C SER A 51 8.65 4.86 19.32
N SER A 52 8.83 5.60 20.42
CA SER A 52 7.99 5.52 21.62
C SER A 52 6.63 6.22 21.46
N SER A 53 6.52 7.16 20.52
CA SER A 53 5.28 7.87 20.14
C SER A 53 5.48 8.65 18.83
N ASN A 54 4.52 9.49 18.43
CA ASN A 54 4.53 10.28 17.18
C ASN A 54 5.56 11.43 17.22
N SER A 55 6.84 11.09 17.38
CA SER A 55 7.97 12.01 17.56
C SER A 55 8.25 12.81 16.28
N LYS A 56 8.21 14.14 16.39
CA LYS A 56 8.55 15.05 15.28
C LYS A 56 9.99 14.83 14.80
N THR A 57 10.88 14.45 15.71
CA THR A 57 12.29 14.18 15.44
C THR A 57 12.45 12.92 14.58
N ILE A 58 11.73 11.84 14.92
CA ILE A 58 11.69 10.62 14.10
C ILE A 58 11.06 10.91 12.72
N GLN A 59 10.00 11.71 12.65
CA GLN A 59 9.41 12.09 11.36
C GLN A 59 10.40 12.85 10.47
N ARG A 60 11.16 13.82 11.02
CA ARG A 60 12.22 14.53 10.28
C ARG A 60 13.34 13.60 9.82
N LEU A 61 13.75 12.67 10.67
CA LEU A 61 14.73 11.63 10.33
C LEU A 61 14.21 10.76 9.19
N ILE A 62 12.97 10.27 9.27
CA ILE A 62 12.33 9.47 8.22
C ILE A 62 12.33 10.23 6.89
N LEU A 63 11.97 11.52 6.90
CA LEU A 63 12.07 12.37 5.71
C LEU A 63 13.51 12.42 5.17
N PHE A 64 14.53 12.52 6.03
CA PHE A 64 15.92 12.50 5.58
C PHE A 64 16.36 11.15 5.01
N LEU A 65 15.98 10.04 5.63
CA LEU A 65 16.27 8.69 5.14
C LEU A 65 15.58 8.44 3.78
N ASN A 66 14.35 8.95 3.61
CA ASN A 66 13.65 8.92 2.32
C ASN A 66 14.41 9.69 1.23
N GLU A 67 14.96 10.86 1.56
CA GLU A 67 15.78 11.65 0.63
C GLU A 67 17.08 10.95 0.24
N LEU A 68 17.69 10.22 1.18
CA LEU A 68 18.83 9.34 0.95
C LEU A 68 18.47 8.02 0.27
N ARG A 69 17.17 7.77 0.06
CA ARG A 69 16.62 6.52 -0.52
C ARG A 69 17.05 5.27 0.27
N LEU A 70 17.23 5.40 1.58
CA LEU A 70 17.58 4.29 2.47
C LEU A 70 16.33 3.49 2.87
N SER A 71 16.45 2.16 2.85
CA SER A 71 15.38 1.27 3.30
C SER A 71 15.32 1.23 4.82
N TYR A 72 14.14 1.45 5.39
CA TYR A 72 13.89 1.33 6.83
C TYR A 72 12.58 0.63 7.14
N VAL A 73 12.48 0.08 8.35
CA VAL A 73 11.24 -0.44 8.93
C VAL A 73 11.00 0.29 10.25
N GLU A 74 9.83 0.91 10.35
CA GLU A 74 9.36 1.56 11.57
C GLU A 74 8.55 0.57 12.40
N HIS A 75 8.93 0.40 13.68
CA HIS A 75 8.16 -0.37 14.65
C HIS A 75 7.58 0.56 15.71
N ASN A 76 6.26 0.73 15.64
CA ASN A 76 5.46 1.44 16.63
C ASN A 76 4.75 0.39 17.49
N THR A 77 5.33 -0.01 18.64
CA THR A 77 4.68 -0.64 19.84
C THR A 77 5.52 -1.72 20.55
N LYS A 78 5.05 -2.08 21.76
CA LYS A 78 5.68 -2.93 22.81
C LYS A 78 6.52 -4.09 22.27
N ILE A 79 7.81 -4.02 22.60
CA ILE A 79 8.81 -5.08 22.43
C ILE A 79 8.26 -6.40 22.98
N ASN A 80 8.20 -7.42 22.12
CA ASN A 80 7.68 -8.76 22.45
C ASN A 80 8.55 -9.83 21.77
N GLN A 81 8.26 -11.12 21.99
CA GLN A 81 9.04 -12.20 21.37
C GLN A 81 9.01 -12.17 19.84
N GLN A 82 7.90 -11.75 19.22
CA GLN A 82 7.80 -11.65 17.76
C GLN A 82 8.73 -10.55 17.22
N PHE A 83 8.86 -9.43 17.92
CA PHE A 83 9.77 -8.35 17.56
C PHE A 83 11.24 -8.84 17.46
N TYR A 84 11.72 -9.58 18.46
CA TYR A 84 13.06 -10.15 18.42
C TYR A 84 13.24 -11.16 17.28
N GLN A 85 12.21 -11.96 16.98
CA GLN A 85 12.23 -12.87 15.83
C GLN A 85 12.28 -12.12 14.49
N ASP A 86 11.55 -11.02 14.37
CA ASP A 86 11.59 -10.16 13.19
C ASP A 86 12.98 -9.53 13.03
N LEU A 87 13.61 -9.05 14.11
CA LEU A 87 14.98 -8.54 14.09
C LEU A 87 16.00 -9.61 13.69
N ILE A 88 15.88 -10.85 14.19
CA ILE A 88 16.76 -11.95 13.78
C ILE A 88 16.56 -12.29 12.29
N ASN A 89 15.32 -12.23 11.80
CA ASN A 89 14.99 -12.50 10.41
C ASN A 89 15.53 -11.42 9.46
N ILE A 90 15.45 -10.15 9.87
CA ILE A 90 15.96 -9.00 9.14
C ILE A 90 17.48 -8.91 9.25
N SER A 91 18.06 -9.17 10.42
CA SER A 91 19.49 -9.00 10.74
C SER A 91 19.99 -7.57 10.45
N PRO A 92 19.45 -6.52 11.09
CA PRO A 92 19.77 -5.14 10.72
C PRO A 92 21.19 -4.71 11.12
N LEU A 93 21.78 -3.78 10.36
CA LEU A 93 23.06 -3.14 10.68
C LEU A 93 22.94 -2.05 11.75
N LEU A 94 21.82 -1.32 11.76
CA LEU A 94 21.62 -0.11 12.55
C LEU A 94 20.20 -0.06 13.11
N ILE A 95 20.09 0.22 14.40
CA ILE A 95 18.83 0.55 15.09
C ILE A 95 18.89 2.01 15.54
N ILE A 96 17.82 2.76 15.30
CA ILE A 96 17.64 4.13 15.75
C ILE A 96 16.45 4.21 16.70
N MET A 97 16.62 4.81 17.88
CA MET A 97 15.60 4.89 18.93
C MET A 97 15.43 6.33 19.42
N ASP A 98 14.21 6.74 19.79
CA ASP A 98 13.94 8.06 20.43
C ASP A 98 13.76 7.99 21.95
N TYR A 99 14.17 6.88 22.56
CA TYR A 99 14.15 6.62 23.99
C TYR A 99 15.30 5.71 24.38
N ILE A 100 15.65 5.73 25.67
CA ILE A 100 16.68 4.86 26.22
C ILE A 100 16.13 3.42 26.28
N PRO A 101 16.79 2.44 25.63
CA PRO A 101 16.34 1.05 25.67
C PRO A 101 16.48 0.43 27.07
N ASP A 102 15.68 -0.61 27.32
CA ASP A 102 15.86 -1.42 28.52
C ASP A 102 17.10 -2.33 28.42
N LYS A 103 17.44 -3.00 29.53
CA LYS A 103 18.61 -3.90 29.60
C LYS A 103 18.50 -5.09 28.65
N GLU A 104 17.29 -5.53 28.27
CA GLU A 104 17.11 -6.66 27.37
C GLU A 104 17.48 -6.30 25.93
N ILE A 105 17.04 -5.14 25.45
CA ILE A 105 17.43 -4.63 24.14
C ILE A 105 18.93 -4.41 24.06
N TYR A 106 19.56 -3.80 25.08
CA TYR A 106 21.02 -3.63 25.09
C TYR A 106 21.74 -4.97 24.95
N ARG A 107 21.35 -5.99 25.74
CA ARG A 107 21.93 -7.34 25.62
C ARG A 107 21.74 -7.93 24.22
N PHE A 108 20.57 -7.73 23.60
CA PHE A 108 20.31 -8.20 22.25
C PHE A 108 21.22 -7.50 21.22
N ILE A 109 21.33 -6.18 21.30
CA ILE A 109 22.19 -5.37 20.43
C ILE A 109 23.64 -5.81 20.54
N ASP A 110 24.13 -6.00 21.77
CA ASP A 110 25.50 -6.42 22.05
C ASP A 110 25.75 -7.85 21.55
N GLN A 111 24.81 -8.78 21.78
CA GLN A 111 24.89 -10.17 21.34
C GLN A 111 25.00 -10.31 19.81
N TYR A 112 24.30 -9.46 19.05
CA TYR A 112 24.28 -9.50 17.58
C TYR A 112 25.19 -8.44 16.93
N HIS A 113 25.97 -7.71 17.74
CA HIS A 113 26.84 -6.61 17.31
C HIS A 113 26.13 -5.60 16.41
N ILE A 114 24.93 -5.17 16.81
CA ILE A 114 24.13 -4.20 16.05
C ILE A 114 24.56 -2.79 16.46
N SER A 115 24.69 -1.87 15.51
CA SER A 115 24.99 -0.47 15.83
C SER A 115 23.73 0.25 16.32
N LEU A 116 23.90 1.17 17.28
CA LEU A 116 22.76 1.82 17.94
C LEU A 116 22.92 3.34 17.96
N VAL A 117 21.87 4.04 17.53
CA VAL A 117 21.72 5.49 17.71
C VAL A 117 20.54 5.76 18.63
N ILE A 118 20.76 6.49 19.71
CA ILE A 118 19.72 6.92 20.64
C ILE A 118 19.57 8.44 20.54
N LEU A 119 18.35 8.89 20.25
CA LEU A 119 17.98 10.29 20.26
C LEU A 119 17.45 10.61 21.66
N LEU A 120 18.25 11.34 22.44
CA LEU A 120 17.92 11.70 23.81
C LEU A 120 16.92 12.87 23.80
N ASN A 121 15.70 12.56 24.23
CA ASN A 121 14.52 13.43 24.27
C ASN A 121 14.50 14.38 25.48
N ASP A 122 15.67 14.68 26.06
CA ASP A 122 15.73 15.55 27.22
C ASP A 122 15.20 16.92 26.81
N LYS A 123 14.01 17.27 27.32
CA LYS A 123 13.45 18.62 27.29
C LYS A 123 14.53 19.55 27.83
N CYS A 124 15.31 20.09 26.91
CA CYS A 124 16.58 20.67 27.23
C CYS A 124 16.35 21.98 27.97
N LYS A 125 16.33 21.91 29.30
CA LYS A 125 16.13 23.07 30.19
C LYS A 125 17.23 24.13 30.03
N HIS A 126 18.36 23.77 29.42
CA HIS A 126 19.52 24.63 29.18
C HIS A 126 19.87 24.80 27.70
N CYS A 127 18.93 24.52 26.81
CA CYS A 127 19.18 24.78 25.42
C CYS A 127 19.12 26.27 25.18
N ILE A 128 20.30 26.86 25.01
CA ILE A 128 20.43 28.11 24.29
C ILE A 128 19.70 27.87 22.97
N SER A 129 18.57 28.54 22.77
CA SER A 129 17.94 28.61 21.46
C SER A 129 18.97 29.28 20.57
N ILE A 130 19.76 28.51 19.82
CA ILE A 130 20.69 29.08 18.87
C ILE A 130 19.79 29.70 17.79
N ASN A 131 19.52 30.99 17.91
CA ASN A 131 18.70 31.68 16.93
C ASN A 131 19.46 31.67 15.60
N TYR A 132 18.76 31.51 14.47
CA TYR A 132 19.39 31.58 13.15
C TYR A 132 20.19 32.88 12.97
N SER A 133 19.73 33.97 13.61
CA SER A 133 20.40 35.27 13.64
C SER A 133 21.58 35.37 14.62
N GLN A 134 21.67 34.47 15.60
CA GLN A 134 22.74 34.43 16.61
C GLN A 134 23.94 33.61 16.15
N MET A 135 23.81 32.79 15.09
CA MET A 135 24.97 32.30 14.36
C MET A 135 25.38 33.39 13.37
N LEU A 136 26.30 34.27 13.76
CA LEU A 136 26.98 35.21 12.87
C LEU A 136 27.86 34.40 11.91
N PHE A 137 27.23 33.78 10.92
CA PHE A 137 27.86 33.57 9.64
C PHE A 137 28.24 34.95 9.14
N GLU A 138 29.33 35.08 8.40
CA GLU A 138 29.54 36.29 7.60
C GLU A 138 28.22 36.52 6.86
N ASN A 139 27.49 37.58 7.25
CA ASN A 139 26.37 38.07 6.48
C ASN A 139 27.02 38.51 5.18
N VAL A 140 27.15 37.58 4.25
CA VAL A 140 27.20 37.89 2.85
C VAL A 140 25.81 38.43 2.57
N SER A 141 25.59 39.69 2.99
CA SER A 141 24.41 40.44 2.63
C SER A 141 24.38 40.44 1.11
N TYR A 142 23.17 40.59 0.56
CA TYR A 142 22.95 40.76 -0.87
C TYR A 142 23.92 41.79 -1.51
N SER A 143 24.47 42.71 -0.70
CA SER A 143 25.44 43.74 -1.09
C SER A 143 26.92 43.31 -1.19
N THR A 144 27.34 42.10 -0.79
CA THR A 144 28.80 41.76 -0.72
C THR A 144 29.32 40.89 -1.87
N ILE A 145 28.48 40.16 -2.60
CA ILE A 145 28.89 39.58 -3.90
C ILE A 145 28.46 40.56 -4.99
N ASP A 146 29.11 41.73 -5.00
CA ASP A 146 28.93 42.69 -6.07
C ASP A 146 29.72 42.26 -7.31
N PHE A 147 29.05 41.52 -8.19
CA PHE A 147 29.61 41.13 -9.48
C PHE A 147 29.84 42.33 -10.42
N ASN A 148 29.62 43.59 -10.00
CA ASN A 148 29.93 44.77 -10.79
C ASN A 148 31.36 45.32 -10.57
N ARG A 149 32.04 45.00 -9.46
CA ARG A 149 33.40 45.52 -9.14
C ARG A 149 34.52 44.54 -9.52
N GLU A 150 35.74 45.05 -9.75
CA GLU A 150 36.91 44.25 -10.18
C GLU A 150 37.59 43.45 -9.06
N ILE A 151 37.31 43.72 -7.79
CA ILE A 151 37.98 43.09 -6.65
C ILE A 151 37.07 42.05 -5.99
N PHE A 152 37.41 40.77 -6.20
CA PHE A 152 36.74 39.62 -5.62
C PHE A 152 37.18 39.38 -4.17
N LYS A 153 36.63 40.16 -3.24
CA LYS A 153 36.57 39.79 -1.83
C LYS A 153 35.17 40.15 -1.31
N PRO A 154 34.57 39.36 -0.42
CA PRO A 154 33.41 39.83 0.33
C PRO A 154 33.82 41.12 1.06
N ILE A 155 33.33 42.28 0.60
CA ILE A 155 33.57 43.56 1.25
C ILE A 155 32.49 43.71 2.30
N ILE A 156 32.88 43.72 3.58
CA ILE A 156 32.00 44.09 4.69
C ILE A 156 31.71 45.59 4.55
N ASP A 157 30.69 45.97 3.78
CA ASP A 157 30.27 47.37 3.68
C ASP A 157 29.31 47.68 4.83
N THR A 158 29.84 48.30 5.88
CA THR A 158 29.15 48.58 7.16
C THR A 158 28.10 49.69 7.06
N THR A 159 27.79 50.22 5.88
CA THR A 159 27.08 51.50 5.78
C THR A 159 25.70 51.50 5.14
N THR A 160 25.19 50.38 4.61
CA THR A 160 23.80 50.33 4.08
C THR A 160 23.08 49.02 4.36
N THR A 161 22.81 48.74 5.64
CA THR A 161 21.71 47.87 6.06
C THR A 161 20.70 48.69 6.85
N PRO A 162 19.37 48.49 6.71
CA PRO A 162 18.35 49.19 7.49
C PRO A 162 18.33 48.79 8.98
N PHE A 163 19.39 48.14 9.46
CA PHE A 163 19.58 47.75 10.85
C PHE A 163 21.01 48.11 11.26
N ASN A 164 21.12 48.86 12.36
CA ASN A 164 22.39 49.18 13.01
C ASN A 164 23.09 47.90 13.45
N ILE A 165 24.30 47.67 12.93
CA ILE A 165 25.18 46.57 13.36
C ILE A 165 26.09 47.13 14.47
N ILE A 166 25.89 46.65 15.70
CA ILE A 166 26.84 46.83 16.79
C ILE A 166 27.98 45.84 16.52
N GLN A 167 29.16 46.38 16.23
CA GLN A 167 30.38 45.62 15.96
C GLN A 167 30.89 45.01 17.27
N SER A 168 31.01 43.69 17.34
CA SER A 168 31.82 43.04 18.36
C SER A 168 32.83 42.08 17.70
N ASN A 169 34.01 41.96 18.31
CA ASN A 169 35.17 41.24 17.80
C ASN A 169 35.30 39.86 18.46
N GLU A 170 35.18 38.74 17.74
CA GLU A 170 35.66 37.43 18.20
C GLU A 170 35.94 36.53 16.99
N VAL A 171 36.80 35.55 17.24
CA VAL A 171 37.42 34.64 16.29
C VAL A 171 37.33 33.23 16.84
N ILE A 172 36.98 32.20 16.07
CA ILE A 172 36.90 30.80 16.55
C ILE A 172 37.67 29.84 15.62
N LYS A 173 38.32 28.86 16.25
CA LYS A 173 39.14 27.80 15.63
C LYS A 173 38.47 26.47 15.96
N ILE A 174 38.09 25.70 14.95
CA ILE A 174 37.55 24.33 15.09
C ILE A 174 38.76 23.39 15.36
N LEU A 175 38.57 22.21 15.94
CA LEU A 175 39.61 21.17 16.06
C LEU A 175 39.08 19.84 15.52
N ARG A 176 39.99 19.06 14.93
CA ARG A 176 39.76 18.03 13.91
C ARG A 176 39.24 16.70 14.48
N PHE A 177 38.25 16.10 13.81
CA PHE A 177 38.04 14.65 13.80
C PHE A 177 38.96 14.04 12.73
N GLU A 178 40.17 13.61 13.07
CA GLU A 178 41.12 13.17 12.04
C GLU A 178 40.73 11.88 11.31
N LYS A 179 39.82 11.06 11.88
CA LYS A 179 39.53 9.71 11.33
C LYS A 179 38.10 9.44 10.85
N PHE A 180 37.08 10.26 11.18
CA PHE A 180 35.68 9.81 11.06
C PHE A 180 34.66 10.67 10.31
N LEU A 181 34.94 11.93 9.96
CA LEU A 181 33.93 12.83 9.36
C LEU A 181 34.29 13.25 7.92
N PRO A 182 34.02 12.41 6.91
CA PRO A 182 34.22 12.76 5.51
C PRO A 182 33.22 13.78 4.98
N TYR A 183 31.97 13.83 5.45
CA TYR A 183 30.99 14.81 4.97
C TYR A 183 31.14 16.16 5.65
N PHE A 184 31.40 16.23 6.95
CA PHE A 184 31.59 17.52 7.66
C PHE A 184 33.03 18.07 7.52
N HIS A 185 33.19 19.37 7.22
CA HIS A 185 34.49 20.03 7.04
C HIS A 185 34.75 21.18 8.03
N HIS A 186 36.04 21.49 8.23
CA HIS A 186 36.53 22.51 9.14
C HIS A 186 36.84 23.80 8.37
N HIS A 187 36.32 24.95 8.79
CA HIS A 187 36.77 26.26 8.29
C HIS A 187 37.72 26.97 9.28
N HIS A 188 38.96 27.27 8.85
CA HIS A 188 39.90 28.14 9.55
C HIS A 188 39.78 29.57 9.02
N HIS A 189 38.84 30.39 9.50
CA HIS A 189 38.95 31.84 9.32
C HIS A 189 38.96 32.57 10.66
N HIS A 190 39.96 33.44 10.80
CA HIS A 190 40.37 34.07 12.04
C HIS A 190 39.51 35.27 12.46
N HIS A 191 38.23 35.42 12.04
CA HIS A 191 37.50 36.68 12.26
C HIS A 191 35.97 36.61 12.54
N SER A 192 35.39 35.49 12.98
CA SER A 192 33.93 35.39 13.24
C SER A 192 33.53 34.98 14.67
N GLN A 193 32.61 35.74 15.26
CA GLN A 193 32.00 35.59 16.59
C GLN A 193 30.89 34.55 16.58
N CYS A 194 31.14 33.25 16.86
CA CYS A 194 30.06 32.28 17.19
C CYS A 194 30.46 30.86 17.64
N ILE A 195 29.93 30.43 18.80
CA ILE A 195 29.62 29.05 19.27
C ILE A 195 30.44 27.92 18.61
N GLY A 196 31.41 27.33 19.32
CA GLY A 196 32.33 26.30 18.78
C GLY A 196 32.00 24.85 19.17
N LEU A 197 32.29 23.88 18.30
CA LEU A 197 32.23 22.44 18.56
C LEU A 197 33.59 21.92 19.06
N GLU A 198 33.63 21.25 20.22
CA GLU A 198 34.84 20.67 20.79
C GLU A 198 34.58 19.22 21.25
N ILE A 199 35.63 18.40 21.22
CA ILE A 199 35.59 17.01 21.71
C ILE A 199 36.26 16.99 23.10
N SER A 200 35.51 16.58 24.12
CA SER A 200 36.06 16.19 25.42
C SER A 200 36.17 14.68 25.48
N HIS A 201 37.25 14.17 26.08
CA HIS A 201 37.30 12.80 26.58
C HIS A 201 37.00 12.86 28.08
N ASP A 202 35.73 12.64 28.43
CA ASP A 202 35.31 12.48 29.83
C ASP A 202 35.35 10.97 30.14
N ASP A 203 36.27 10.61 31.05
CA ASP A 203 36.69 9.26 31.37
C ASP A 203 37.24 8.47 30.16
N SER A 204 38.12 7.50 30.41
CA SER A 204 38.98 6.88 29.40
C SER A 204 38.26 6.11 28.27
N THR A 205 36.92 6.16 28.20
CA THR A 205 36.08 5.31 27.35
C THR A 205 34.98 6.04 26.57
N SER A 206 34.91 7.37 26.59
CA SER A 206 33.87 8.11 25.84
C SER A 206 34.36 9.41 25.22
N ALA A 207 33.79 9.79 24.07
CA ALA A 207 34.04 11.08 23.43
C ALA A 207 32.75 11.90 23.39
N ILE A 208 32.78 13.11 23.95
CA ILE A 208 31.64 14.02 24.00
C ILE A 208 31.88 15.17 23.03
N ILE A 209 31.00 15.31 22.05
CA ILE A 209 30.90 16.51 21.22
C ILE A 209 29.98 17.49 21.93
N TYR A 210 30.47 18.70 22.18
CA TYR A 210 29.66 19.76 22.75
C TYR A 210 29.87 21.06 21.99
N VAL A 211 28.86 21.92 22.11
CA VAL A 211 28.95 23.32 21.72
C VAL A 211 29.34 24.14 22.95
N LYS A 212 30.32 25.04 22.83
CA LYS A 212 30.75 25.93 23.91
C LYS A 212 30.52 27.40 23.58
N SER A 213 29.82 28.10 24.47
CA SER A 213 29.68 29.56 24.43
C SER A 213 30.99 30.22 24.87
N LYS A 214 31.47 31.23 24.14
CA LYS A 214 32.65 32.01 24.56
C LYS A 214 32.33 33.06 25.64
N ILE A 215 31.09 33.53 25.70
CA ILE A 215 30.65 34.57 26.64
C ILE A 215 30.36 33.96 28.00
N THR A 216 29.68 32.81 28.04
CA THR A 216 29.26 32.14 29.29
C THR A 216 30.15 30.97 29.68
N PHE A 217 31.04 30.50 28.77
CA PHE A 217 31.82 29.26 28.92
C PHE A 217 30.98 27.98 29.09
N GLU A 218 29.65 28.07 29.00
CA GLU A 218 28.73 26.94 29.11
C GLU A 218 28.94 25.95 27.96
N LYS A 219 28.96 24.67 28.32
CA LYS A 219 29.03 23.54 27.38
C LYS A 219 27.63 22.92 27.23
N ILE A 220 27.17 22.77 25.99
CA ILE A 220 25.97 22.02 25.65
C ILE A 220 26.40 20.75 24.94
N ASN A 221 26.20 19.60 25.58
CA ASN A 221 26.53 18.30 24.98
C ASN A 221 25.57 18.04 23.81
N LEU A 222 26.14 17.73 22.65
CA LEU A 222 25.43 17.51 21.41
C LEU A 222 25.44 16.04 21.00
N MET A 223 26.58 15.36 21.18
CA MET A 223 26.72 13.94 20.84
C MET A 223 27.68 13.25 21.81
N ILE A 224 27.39 11.99 22.16
CA ILE A 224 28.30 11.14 22.93
C ILE A 224 28.57 9.88 22.11
N ILE A 225 29.85 9.59 21.90
CA ILE A 225 30.34 8.38 21.25
C ILE A 225 30.85 7.46 22.34
N SER A 226 30.20 6.31 22.49
CA SER A 226 30.65 5.23 23.38
C SER A 226 31.53 4.26 22.59
N GLU A 227 32.49 3.60 23.25
CA GLU A 227 33.38 2.58 22.68
C GLU A 227 32.66 1.39 22.01
N GLU A 228 31.36 1.19 22.25
CA GLU A 228 30.60 -0.01 21.82
C GLU A 228 29.64 0.23 20.63
N ASN A 229 30.03 0.97 19.58
CA ASN A 229 29.16 1.24 18.41
C ASN A 229 27.80 1.91 18.76
N LYS A 230 27.78 2.64 19.87
CA LYS A 230 26.60 3.34 20.41
C LYS A 230 26.82 4.84 20.33
N ILE A 231 25.89 5.55 19.71
CA ILE A 231 25.93 7.01 19.59
C ILE A 231 24.67 7.60 20.21
N TYR A 232 24.86 8.54 21.12
CA TYR A 232 23.78 9.31 21.73
C TYR A 232 23.77 10.70 21.12
N LEU A 233 22.63 11.12 20.58
CA LEU A 233 22.42 12.44 19.97
C LEU A 233 21.41 13.23 20.79
N SER A 234 21.74 14.47 21.11
CA SER A 234 20.82 15.42 21.73
C SER A 234 19.74 15.84 20.73
N GLU A 235 18.46 15.84 21.14
CA GLU A 235 17.34 16.30 20.30
C GLU A 235 17.56 17.73 19.76
N CYS A 236 18.33 18.53 20.49
CA CYS A 236 18.55 19.95 20.23
C CYS A 236 19.34 20.20 18.94
N LEU A 237 20.11 19.21 18.50
CA LEU A 237 20.78 19.19 17.19
C LEU A 237 19.80 19.17 16.01
N TYR A 238 18.64 18.54 16.14
CA TYR A 238 17.70 18.32 15.03
C TYR A 238 16.96 19.57 14.56
N ASN A 239 17.12 20.69 15.27
CA ASN A 239 16.63 21.99 14.83
C ASN A 239 17.67 22.77 14.00
N HIS A 240 18.91 22.26 13.90
CA HIS A 240 20.00 22.89 13.16
C HIS A 240 20.37 22.09 11.93
N TRP A 241 20.88 22.78 10.91
CA TRP A 241 21.10 22.15 9.61
C TRP A 241 22.39 21.33 9.51
N PHE A 242 23.40 21.63 10.32
CA PHE A 242 24.67 20.87 10.29
C PHE A 242 24.51 19.44 10.84
N ILE A 243 23.36 19.11 11.44
CA ILE A 243 23.03 17.74 11.82
C ILE A 243 23.00 16.81 10.61
N TRP A 244 22.59 17.30 9.43
CA TRP A 244 22.44 16.44 8.26
C TRP A 244 23.78 15.88 7.74
N PRO A 245 24.82 16.69 7.49
CA PRO A 245 26.13 16.14 7.14
C PRO A 245 26.75 15.32 8.28
N LEU A 246 26.56 15.73 9.55
CA LEU A 246 27.02 14.94 10.70
C LEU A 246 26.32 13.56 10.77
N PHE A 247 25.03 13.50 10.49
CA PHE A 247 24.25 12.27 10.52
C PHE A 247 24.63 11.32 9.38
N MET A 248 24.98 11.85 8.21
CA MET A 248 25.59 11.07 7.12
C MET A 248 26.89 10.41 7.59
N ASP A 249 27.75 11.16 8.28
CA ASP A 249 29.00 10.61 8.85
C ASP A 249 28.73 9.56 9.94
N ILE A 250 27.73 9.76 10.79
CA ILE A 250 27.30 8.78 11.81
C ILE A 250 26.82 7.48 11.18
N ILE A 251 25.92 7.55 10.20
CA ILE A 251 25.43 6.37 9.47
C ILE A 251 26.62 5.65 8.82
N ARG A 252 27.47 6.38 8.12
CA ARG A 252 28.65 5.83 7.45
C ARG A 252 29.58 5.14 8.43
N TYR A 253 29.89 5.77 9.56
CA TYR A 253 30.73 5.21 10.63
C TYR A 253 30.15 3.91 11.17
N LEU A 254 28.92 3.97 11.67
CA LEU A 254 28.27 2.85 12.36
C LEU A 254 28.02 1.65 11.44
N THR A 255 28.03 1.85 10.13
CA THR A 255 27.76 0.81 9.15
C THR A 255 28.99 0.40 8.36
N SER A 256 30.19 0.82 8.78
CA SER A 256 31.45 0.49 8.08
C SER A 256 31.40 0.85 6.59
N ASN A 257 30.79 2.00 6.28
CA ASN A 257 30.55 2.53 4.93
C ASN A 257 29.55 1.76 4.06
N VAL A 258 28.82 0.75 4.58
CA VAL A 258 27.81 0.01 3.79
C VAL A 258 26.73 0.94 3.22
N TYR A 259 26.38 2.02 3.93
CA TYR A 259 25.39 3.02 3.47
C TYR A 259 25.99 4.28 2.83
N ASP A 260 27.27 4.29 2.48
CA ASP A 260 27.87 5.39 1.71
C ASP A 260 27.62 5.21 0.21
N TYR A 261 26.35 5.15 -0.20
CA TYR A 261 25.95 4.86 -1.59
C TYR A 261 26.42 5.92 -2.59
N HIS A 262 26.67 7.15 -2.16
CA HIS A 262 26.93 8.27 -3.04
C HIS A 262 28.36 8.84 -2.92
N GLY A 263 29.13 8.42 -1.91
CA GLY A 263 30.46 8.98 -1.66
C GLY A 263 30.43 10.50 -1.49
N LEU A 264 31.59 11.14 -1.68
CA LEU A 264 31.76 12.60 -1.59
C LEU A 264 31.56 13.33 -2.91
N LYS A 265 31.51 12.62 -4.04
CA LYS A 265 31.39 13.25 -5.37
C LYS A 265 29.96 13.75 -5.58
N ARG A 266 29.81 14.98 -6.06
CA ARG A 266 28.52 15.56 -6.46
C ARG A 266 28.63 16.15 -7.85
N TYR A 267 27.82 15.64 -8.76
CA TYR A 267 27.72 16.16 -10.12
C TYR A 267 26.70 17.28 -10.14
N ILE A 268 27.10 18.46 -10.58
CA ILE A 268 26.23 19.63 -10.64
C ILE A 268 26.22 20.21 -12.05
N GLN A 269 25.02 20.49 -12.53
CA GLN A 269 24.77 21.16 -13.80
C GLN A 269 23.77 22.29 -13.53
N ILE A 270 24.05 23.50 -14.02
CA ILE A 270 23.15 24.65 -13.89
C ILE A 270 22.75 25.09 -15.30
N ASP A 271 21.49 24.82 -15.62
CA ASP A 271 20.89 25.15 -16.90
C ASP A 271 20.10 26.46 -16.79
N ILE A 272 20.32 27.35 -17.75
CA ILE A 272 19.64 28.63 -17.92
C ILE A 272 18.81 28.56 -19.19
N ASP A 273 17.51 28.37 -19.03
CA ASP A 273 16.55 28.32 -20.14
C ASP A 273 16.23 29.73 -20.65
N ASP A 274 15.53 29.79 -21.77
CA ASP A 274 14.97 31.01 -22.36
C ASP A 274 15.99 32.05 -22.87
N ILE A 275 17.16 31.59 -23.32
CA ILE A 275 18.14 32.48 -23.94
C ILE A 275 17.61 32.95 -25.31
N PHE A 276 17.71 34.27 -25.51
CA PHE A 276 17.14 35.08 -26.60
C PHE A 276 15.63 35.38 -26.50
N LEU A 277 14.90 34.83 -25.52
CA LEU A 277 13.55 35.30 -25.22
C LEU A 277 13.58 36.61 -24.41
N GLY A 278 12.49 37.41 -24.46
CA GLY A 278 12.24 38.47 -23.47
C GLY A 278 12.07 39.91 -23.96
N GLU A 279 11.95 40.18 -25.26
CA GLU A 279 11.81 41.58 -25.77
C GLU A 279 10.60 42.31 -25.15
N LYS A 280 9.42 41.70 -25.17
CA LYS A 280 8.17 42.36 -24.74
C LYS A 280 8.09 42.64 -23.24
N SER A 281 8.89 41.96 -22.44
CA SER A 281 8.86 42.03 -20.98
C SER A 281 10.17 42.57 -20.37
N ASN A 282 11.10 43.06 -21.20
CA ASN A 282 12.43 43.53 -20.79
C ASN A 282 13.23 42.47 -20.00
N ASP A 283 13.01 41.20 -20.36
CA ASP A 283 13.45 39.99 -19.65
C ASP A 283 14.70 39.37 -20.31
N TYR A 284 15.54 40.18 -20.95
CA TYR A 284 16.79 39.77 -21.61
C TYR A 284 18.02 40.16 -20.79
N LEU A 285 19.14 39.45 -20.97
CA LEU A 285 20.41 39.81 -20.34
C LEU A 285 21.00 41.06 -21.00
N LYS A 286 21.25 42.10 -20.21
CA LYS A 286 21.98 43.28 -20.67
C LYS A 286 23.49 43.02 -20.65
N SER A 287 24.26 43.91 -21.27
CA SER A 287 25.73 43.82 -21.28
C SER A 287 26.35 43.60 -19.89
N ASN A 288 25.90 44.36 -18.89
CA ASN A 288 26.38 44.22 -17.51
C ASN A 288 25.96 42.90 -16.86
N ASP A 289 24.83 42.32 -17.26
CA ASP A 289 24.35 41.04 -16.74
C ASP A 289 25.16 39.87 -17.31
N ILE A 290 25.51 39.93 -18.60
CA ILE A 290 26.41 38.97 -19.25
C ILE A 290 27.78 38.97 -18.57
N GLN A 291 28.34 40.16 -18.30
CA GLN A 291 29.61 40.27 -17.59
C GLN A 291 29.52 39.74 -16.15
N ALA A 292 28.42 40.02 -15.44
CA ALA A 292 28.20 39.49 -14.10
C ALA A 292 28.06 37.95 -14.09
N LEU A 293 27.42 37.36 -15.11
CA LEU A 293 27.31 35.92 -15.29
C LEU A 293 28.68 35.26 -15.54
N ILE A 294 29.55 35.89 -16.33
CA ILE A 294 30.93 35.41 -16.53
C ILE A 294 31.72 35.51 -15.22
N ARG A 295 31.58 36.62 -14.48
CA ARG A 295 32.25 36.82 -13.18
C ARG A 295 31.79 35.81 -12.13
N SER A 296 30.50 35.49 -12.07
CA SER A 296 29.99 34.45 -11.16
C SER A 296 30.50 33.07 -11.54
N GLN A 297 30.61 32.77 -12.84
CA GLN A 297 31.23 31.54 -13.32
C GLN A 297 32.70 31.42 -12.87
N LEU A 298 33.50 32.49 -13.04
CA LEU A 298 34.90 32.52 -12.58
C LEU A 298 35.01 32.33 -11.07
N PHE A 299 34.10 32.93 -10.29
CA PHE A 299 34.05 32.72 -8.85
C PHE A 299 33.77 31.24 -8.50
N ILE A 300 32.78 30.63 -9.16
CA ILE A 300 32.44 29.21 -8.95
C ILE A 300 33.60 28.29 -9.35
N GLN A 301 34.39 28.66 -10.36
CA GLN A 301 35.55 27.89 -10.80
C GLN A 301 36.65 27.74 -9.74
N ASN A 302 36.67 28.59 -8.70
CA ASN A 302 37.55 28.41 -7.54
C ASN A 302 37.20 27.17 -6.70
N TYR A 303 35.94 26.69 -6.79
CA TYR A 303 35.43 25.53 -6.05
C TYR A 303 35.15 24.33 -6.96
N ILE A 304 34.80 24.60 -8.22
CA ILE A 304 34.40 23.58 -9.20
C ILE A 304 35.26 23.74 -10.46
N LYS A 305 36.21 22.83 -10.64
CA LYS A 305 37.11 22.86 -11.81
C LYS A 305 36.30 22.88 -13.11
N ASN A 306 36.69 23.78 -14.02
CA ASN A 306 36.11 23.93 -15.37
C ASN A 306 34.58 24.14 -15.39
N PHE A 307 34.02 24.73 -14.33
CA PHE A 307 32.59 25.03 -14.30
C PHE A 307 32.19 25.99 -15.43
N ARG A 308 31.11 25.64 -16.13
CA ARG A 308 30.46 26.51 -17.14
C ARG A 308 28.95 26.46 -17.00
N TYR A 309 28.29 27.61 -17.04
CA TYR A 309 26.84 27.66 -17.16
C TYR A 309 26.39 27.06 -18.50
N ARG A 310 25.23 26.43 -18.49
CA ARG A 310 24.62 25.86 -19.69
C ARG A 310 23.45 26.71 -20.15
N LEU A 311 23.46 27.13 -21.42
CA LEU A 311 22.52 28.09 -21.99
C LEU A 311 21.56 27.40 -22.99
N GLY A 312 20.28 27.36 -22.63
CA GLY A 312 19.19 26.84 -23.46
C GLY A 312 18.65 27.90 -24.40
N PHE A 313 18.90 27.77 -25.70
CA PHE A 313 18.60 28.83 -26.66
C PHE A 313 17.41 28.55 -27.58
N CYS A 314 16.68 29.62 -27.89
CA CYS A 314 15.64 29.66 -28.93
C CYS A 314 16.05 30.65 -30.03
N GLY A 315 16.67 30.14 -31.09
CA GLY A 315 17.31 30.97 -32.12
C GLY A 315 16.35 31.87 -32.90
N TYR A 316 15.04 31.59 -32.91
CA TYR A 316 14.06 32.42 -33.62
C TYR A 316 14.06 33.87 -33.12
N TYR A 317 14.33 34.10 -31.85
CA TYR A 317 14.22 35.43 -31.24
C TYR A 317 15.51 36.25 -31.29
N TYR A 318 16.62 35.68 -31.79
CA TYR A 318 17.95 36.32 -31.76
C TYR A 318 18.02 37.69 -32.47
N SER A 319 17.42 37.82 -33.66
CA SER A 319 17.42 39.06 -34.46
C SER A 319 16.03 39.51 -34.89
N ASN A 320 15.00 38.99 -34.23
CA ASN A 320 13.61 39.31 -34.53
C ASN A 320 13.05 40.41 -33.61
N SER A 321 13.92 41.12 -32.89
CA SER A 321 13.55 42.23 -32.01
C SER A 321 13.62 43.57 -32.73
N ASN A 322 12.61 44.40 -32.52
CA ASN A 322 12.55 45.81 -32.94
C ASN A 322 13.39 46.72 -32.03
N ASN A 323 13.93 46.21 -30.92
CA ASN A 323 14.75 46.95 -29.96
C ASN A 323 16.26 46.74 -30.25
N ASN A 324 16.96 47.82 -30.56
CA ASN A 324 18.40 47.79 -30.84
C ASN A 324 19.25 47.30 -29.65
N GLU A 325 18.88 47.65 -28.41
CA GLU A 325 19.61 47.25 -27.19
C GLU A 325 19.55 45.72 -26.98
N VAL A 326 18.41 45.10 -27.30
CA VAL A 326 18.24 43.64 -27.27
C VAL A 326 19.14 42.98 -28.31
N ASN A 327 19.14 43.49 -29.54
CA ASN A 327 19.96 42.95 -30.62
C ASN A 327 21.46 43.09 -30.34
N GLU A 328 21.90 44.20 -29.76
CA GLU A 328 23.29 44.39 -29.32
C GLU A 328 23.68 43.45 -28.18
N SER A 329 22.83 43.29 -27.18
CA SER A 329 23.06 42.36 -26.07
C SER A 329 23.12 40.91 -26.55
N ASN A 330 22.24 40.52 -27.48
CA ASN A 330 22.26 39.21 -28.12
C ASN A 330 23.57 38.97 -28.89
N ARG A 331 24.04 39.96 -29.67
CA ARG A 331 25.34 39.87 -30.38
C ARG A 331 26.51 39.73 -29.40
N LEU A 332 26.48 40.45 -28.28
CA LEU A 332 27.48 40.33 -27.24
C LEU A 332 27.50 38.93 -26.62
N LEU A 333 26.33 38.36 -26.33
CA LEU A 333 26.24 36.99 -25.81
C LEU A 333 26.81 35.95 -26.79
N ILE A 334 26.57 36.13 -28.10
CA ILE A 334 27.18 35.29 -29.15
C ILE A 334 28.69 35.50 -29.24
N LYS A 335 29.19 36.73 -29.02
CA LYS A 335 30.63 37.01 -28.98
C LYS A 335 31.30 36.27 -27.80
N GLU A 336 30.63 36.20 -26.65
CA GLU A 336 31.10 35.52 -25.44
C GLU A 336 30.73 34.03 -25.37
N LYS A 337 30.23 33.43 -26.46
CA LYS A 337 29.68 32.07 -26.49
C LYS A 337 30.60 30.97 -25.95
N ASP A 338 31.91 31.12 -26.09
CA ASP A 338 32.92 30.11 -25.73
C ASP A 338 33.08 29.96 -24.20
N ASN A 339 32.61 30.96 -23.44
CA ASN A 339 32.53 30.88 -21.99
C ASN A 339 31.45 29.90 -21.50
N PHE A 340 30.49 29.52 -22.35
CA PHE A 340 29.32 28.74 -21.97
C PHE A 340 29.24 27.41 -22.71
N ILE A 341 28.43 26.48 -22.18
CA ILE A 341 27.96 25.32 -22.93
C ILE A 341 26.54 25.64 -23.40
N TRP A 342 26.19 25.30 -24.63
CA TRP A 342 24.86 25.58 -25.18
C TRP A 342 24.06 24.28 -25.31
N PHE A 343 22.75 24.32 -25.12
CA PHE A 343 21.86 23.19 -25.41
C PHE A 343 20.60 23.64 -26.14
N HIS A 344 19.98 22.69 -26.82
CA HIS A 344 18.81 22.97 -27.64
C HIS A 344 17.57 23.17 -26.77
N HIS A 345 16.86 24.29 -26.98
CA HIS A 345 15.62 24.61 -26.28
C HIS A 345 14.46 24.92 -27.24
N THR A 346 14.42 24.21 -28.38
CA THR A 346 13.47 24.42 -29.51
C THR A 346 13.62 25.77 -30.24
N TRP A 347 13.06 25.87 -31.45
CA TRP A 347 13.22 27.06 -32.28
C TRP A 347 12.42 28.26 -31.77
N LYS A 348 11.11 28.08 -31.52
CA LYS A 348 10.15 29.14 -31.15
C LYS A 348 9.60 28.98 -29.73
N HIS A 349 10.28 28.23 -28.87
CA HIS A 349 9.80 27.96 -27.51
C HIS A 349 8.40 27.29 -27.52
N GLU A 350 8.25 26.27 -28.38
CA GLU A 350 6.98 25.61 -28.66
C GLU A 350 6.62 24.60 -27.56
N LYS A 351 5.35 24.57 -27.13
CA LYS A 351 4.86 23.52 -26.23
C LYS A 351 4.77 22.19 -26.99
N LEU A 352 5.61 21.23 -26.63
CA LEU A 352 5.72 19.95 -27.33
C LEU A 352 4.54 19.01 -27.08
N THR A 353 3.68 19.34 -26.11
CA THR A 353 2.39 18.66 -25.94
C THR A 353 1.49 18.86 -27.15
N ASN A 354 1.49 20.04 -27.75
CA ASN A 354 0.57 20.35 -28.83
C ASN A 354 1.05 19.83 -30.19
N ILE A 355 2.20 19.16 -30.23
CA ILE A 355 2.80 18.64 -31.45
C ILE A 355 2.21 17.27 -31.75
N ASN A 356 1.39 17.24 -32.79
CA ASN A 356 0.77 16.02 -33.34
C ASN A 356 1.40 15.59 -34.67
N ASP A 357 2.30 16.40 -35.24
CA ASP A 357 2.99 16.14 -36.50
C ASP A 357 4.50 16.07 -36.32
N LYS A 358 5.12 15.01 -36.84
CA LYS A 358 6.57 14.80 -36.79
C LYS A 358 7.31 15.84 -37.65
N ILE A 359 6.75 16.22 -38.81
CA ILE A 359 7.45 17.06 -39.79
C ILE A 359 7.72 18.45 -39.20
N SER A 360 6.74 19.04 -38.52
CA SER A 360 6.87 20.32 -37.83
C SER A 360 7.99 20.30 -36.79
N LEU A 361 8.03 19.28 -35.91
CA LEU A 361 9.07 19.16 -34.89
C LEU A 361 10.45 18.89 -35.50
N ILE A 362 10.53 18.10 -36.57
CA ILE A 362 11.77 17.86 -37.32
C ILE A 362 12.30 19.17 -37.88
N SER A 363 11.44 19.95 -38.54
CA SER A 363 11.78 21.23 -39.15
C SER A 363 12.23 22.26 -38.11
N SER A 364 11.46 22.43 -37.02
CA SER A 364 11.80 23.30 -35.89
C SER A 364 13.16 22.92 -35.29
N THR A 365 13.36 21.62 -35.02
CA THR A 365 14.61 21.13 -34.41
C THR A 365 15.81 21.36 -35.31
N LYS A 366 15.72 21.04 -36.62
CA LYS A 366 16.78 21.30 -37.62
C LYS A 366 17.10 22.78 -37.74
N THR A 367 16.09 23.64 -37.74
CA THR A 367 16.28 25.09 -37.88
C THR A 367 17.08 25.66 -36.71
N ASN A 368 16.77 25.24 -35.47
CA ASN A 368 17.51 25.68 -34.30
C ASN A 368 18.94 25.11 -34.26
N LEU A 369 19.16 23.88 -34.72
CA LEU A 369 20.50 23.31 -34.88
C LEU A 369 21.32 24.06 -35.96
N ALA A 370 20.69 24.42 -37.08
CA ALA A 370 21.33 25.22 -38.13
C ALA A 370 21.72 26.61 -37.63
N PHE A 371 20.91 27.22 -36.75
CA PHE A 371 21.27 28.45 -36.05
C PHE A 371 22.55 28.25 -35.20
N ALA A 372 22.62 27.20 -34.39
CA ALA A 372 23.81 26.91 -33.59
C ALA A 372 25.07 26.70 -34.47
N GLN A 373 24.92 25.99 -35.60
CA GLN A 373 26.01 25.79 -36.56
C GLN A 373 26.46 27.11 -37.20
N LYS A 374 25.51 27.94 -37.65
CA LYS A 374 25.78 29.26 -38.26
C LYS A 374 26.58 30.16 -37.31
N HIS A 375 26.22 30.18 -36.02
CA HIS A 375 26.89 30.99 -35.00
C HIS A 375 28.08 30.28 -34.34
N LYS A 376 28.38 29.02 -34.73
CA LYS A 376 29.41 28.15 -34.18
C LYS A 376 29.33 28.07 -32.64
N LEU A 377 28.14 27.80 -32.10
CA LEU A 377 27.93 27.66 -30.66
C LEU A 377 28.58 26.38 -30.12
N PRO A 378 29.24 26.39 -28.95
CA PRO A 378 29.68 25.18 -28.23
C PRO A 378 28.50 24.34 -27.72
N LEU A 379 27.80 23.68 -28.64
CA LEU A 379 26.60 22.89 -28.36
C LEU A 379 26.94 21.54 -27.70
N ASP A 380 26.18 21.15 -26.67
CA ASP A 380 26.10 19.75 -26.23
C ASP A 380 25.22 18.98 -27.25
N PRO A 381 25.80 18.09 -28.06
CA PRO A 381 25.08 17.45 -29.16
C PRO A 381 24.07 16.41 -28.67
N ASN A 382 24.16 15.96 -27.40
CA ASN A 382 23.34 14.89 -26.87
C ASN A 382 22.18 15.39 -26.00
N TYR A 383 22.18 16.67 -25.63
CA TYR A 383 21.25 17.22 -24.64
C TYR A 383 20.26 18.22 -25.26
N VAL A 384 18.98 17.97 -25.00
CA VAL A 384 17.86 18.82 -25.43
C VAL A 384 16.85 18.97 -24.30
N VAL A 385 16.29 20.16 -24.15
CA VAL A 385 15.31 20.47 -23.10
C VAL A 385 14.04 21.01 -23.73
N ALA A 386 12.89 20.44 -23.36
CA ALA A 386 11.59 20.92 -23.79
C ALA A 386 11.19 22.21 -23.06
N PRO A 387 10.70 23.24 -23.77
CA PRO A 387 10.02 24.38 -23.18
C PRO A 387 8.91 23.94 -22.23
N HIS A 388 8.88 24.55 -21.04
CA HIS A 388 7.94 24.21 -19.96
C HIS A 388 7.91 22.71 -19.59
N HIS A 389 8.94 21.94 -19.95
CA HIS A 389 9.00 20.48 -19.79
C HIS A 389 7.84 19.70 -20.44
N THR A 390 7.18 20.32 -21.41
CA THR A 390 6.04 19.77 -22.13
C THR A 390 6.45 18.57 -22.99
N GLY A 391 5.59 17.55 -23.08
CA GLY A 391 5.80 16.37 -23.93
C GLY A 391 6.87 15.37 -23.43
N ILE A 392 7.60 15.71 -22.35
CA ILE A 392 8.55 14.80 -21.70
C ILE A 392 7.83 13.95 -20.65
N TYR A 393 7.11 14.59 -19.74
CA TYR A 393 6.21 13.92 -18.80
C TYR A 393 5.00 14.83 -18.48
N PRO A 394 3.75 14.40 -18.75
CA PRO A 394 3.38 13.12 -19.39
C PRO A 394 3.99 12.93 -20.79
N ILE A 395 4.28 11.68 -21.14
CA ILE A 395 5.06 11.33 -22.34
C ILE A 395 4.25 11.63 -23.61
N ASN A 396 4.83 12.41 -24.54
CA ASN A 396 4.40 12.48 -25.93
C ASN A 396 5.34 11.62 -26.81
N PRO A 397 4.92 10.44 -27.30
CA PRO A 397 5.78 9.53 -28.06
C PRO A 397 6.43 10.14 -29.31
N ILE A 398 5.80 11.14 -29.92
CA ILE A 398 6.34 11.84 -31.11
C ILE A 398 7.65 12.55 -30.76
N VAL A 399 7.73 13.19 -29.60
CA VAL A 399 8.92 13.92 -29.15
C VAL A 399 10.11 12.98 -29.04
N TYR A 400 9.91 11.82 -28.40
CA TYR A 400 10.95 10.82 -28.21
C TYR A 400 11.42 10.18 -29.52
N ASP A 401 10.50 9.88 -30.44
CA ASP A 401 10.84 9.34 -31.76
C ASP A 401 11.65 10.35 -32.59
N VAL A 402 11.24 11.62 -32.61
CA VAL A 402 11.95 12.67 -33.36
C VAL A 402 13.31 12.97 -32.71
N TRP A 403 13.36 13.23 -31.41
CA TRP A 403 14.61 13.63 -30.76
C TRP A 403 15.65 12.54 -30.73
N HIS A 404 15.27 11.32 -30.36
CA HIS A 404 16.23 10.22 -30.25
C HIS A 404 16.52 9.57 -31.61
N ARG A 405 15.50 9.08 -32.31
CA ARG A 405 15.73 8.26 -33.51
C ARG A 405 16.07 9.06 -34.75
N ILE A 406 15.56 10.29 -34.88
CA ILE A 406 15.76 11.13 -36.07
C ILE A 406 16.86 12.16 -35.85
N MET A 407 16.91 12.79 -34.68
CA MET A 407 17.85 13.89 -34.38
C MET A 407 19.06 13.47 -33.55
N ASN A 408 19.09 12.21 -33.08
CA ASN A 408 20.23 11.62 -32.36
C ASN A 408 20.57 12.32 -31.01
N PHE A 409 19.57 12.90 -30.34
CA PHE A 409 19.71 13.29 -28.94
C PHE A 409 19.59 12.05 -28.04
N ASN A 410 20.40 11.99 -26.99
CA ASN A 410 20.42 10.85 -26.07
C ASN A 410 19.84 11.20 -24.71
N VAL A 411 19.84 12.49 -24.34
CA VAL A 411 19.40 12.94 -23.02
C VAL A 411 18.47 14.13 -23.12
N THR A 412 17.44 14.11 -22.28
CA THR A 412 16.61 15.25 -21.93
C THR A 412 16.41 15.29 -20.41
N SER A 413 15.71 16.28 -19.91
CA SER A 413 15.44 16.42 -18.48
C SER A 413 14.04 16.98 -18.23
N THR A 414 13.46 16.61 -17.10
CA THR A 414 12.16 17.11 -16.67
C THR A 414 12.09 17.30 -15.17
N GLU A 415 11.27 18.25 -14.76
CA GLU A 415 10.99 18.50 -13.35
C GLU A 415 9.65 17.90 -12.88
N ASN A 416 8.86 17.34 -13.82
CA ASN A 416 7.46 16.95 -13.59
C ASN A 416 7.28 15.47 -13.20
N TYR A 417 8.36 14.69 -13.11
CA TYR A 417 8.30 13.23 -12.95
C TYR A 417 8.82 12.75 -11.57
N PRO A 418 8.16 11.75 -10.94
CA PRO A 418 6.90 11.11 -11.36
C PRO A 418 5.65 11.90 -10.96
N TYR A 419 5.76 12.79 -9.98
CA TYR A 419 4.69 13.64 -9.48
C TYR A 419 5.18 15.10 -9.45
N HIS A 420 4.34 16.04 -9.84
CA HIS A 420 4.75 17.45 -9.88
C HIS A 420 4.89 18.05 -8.46
N TYR A 421 3.98 17.73 -7.54
CA TYR A 421 3.94 18.34 -6.18
C TYR A 421 4.86 17.68 -5.13
N GLU A 422 5.60 16.63 -5.48
CA GLU A 422 6.50 16.01 -4.51
C GLU A 422 7.77 16.84 -4.26
N LEU A 423 8.42 16.60 -3.11
CA LEU A 423 9.72 17.20 -2.80
C LEU A 423 10.69 16.91 -3.95
N PRO A 424 11.54 17.85 -4.41
CA PRO A 424 12.44 17.63 -5.55
C PRO A 424 13.38 16.42 -5.39
N THR A 425 13.69 16.06 -4.15
CA THR A 425 14.45 14.86 -3.77
C THR A 425 13.76 13.55 -4.17
N ASN A 426 12.44 13.57 -4.39
CA ASN A 426 11.67 12.45 -4.92
C ASN A 426 11.61 12.41 -6.44
N ARG A 427 12.16 13.41 -7.15
CA ARG A 427 12.23 13.35 -8.62
C ARG A 427 13.10 12.16 -9.04
N ARG A 428 12.71 11.52 -10.14
CA ARG A 428 13.32 10.29 -10.65
C ARG A 428 13.70 10.44 -12.12
N GLY A 429 14.57 9.58 -12.61
CA GLY A 429 14.83 9.45 -14.03
C GLY A 429 13.96 8.36 -14.64
N PHE A 430 13.92 8.32 -15.97
CA PHE A 430 13.48 7.14 -16.72
C PHE A 430 14.07 7.14 -18.14
N ILE A 431 14.02 6.00 -18.82
CA ILE A 431 14.37 5.86 -20.22
C ILE A 431 13.12 5.49 -21.00
N TYR A 432 12.85 6.20 -22.09
CA TYR A 432 11.72 5.89 -22.98
C TYR A 432 12.15 5.98 -24.43
N ASN A 433 11.90 4.92 -25.21
CA ASN A 433 12.32 4.80 -26.61
C ASN A 433 13.81 5.15 -26.86
N GLY A 434 14.69 4.85 -25.89
CA GLY A 434 16.13 5.11 -25.96
C GLY A 434 16.59 6.49 -25.49
N LEU A 435 15.67 7.46 -25.33
CA LEU A 435 16.00 8.76 -24.76
C LEU A 435 16.02 8.68 -23.23
N SER A 436 17.16 9.06 -22.64
CA SER A 436 17.32 9.15 -21.19
C SER A 436 16.71 10.46 -20.66
N VAL A 437 15.85 10.38 -19.66
CA VAL A 437 15.23 11.53 -19.00
C VAL A 437 15.79 11.67 -17.60
N LEU A 438 16.58 12.71 -17.35
CA LEU A 438 17.16 12.97 -16.03
C LEU A 438 16.25 13.85 -15.16
N PRO A 439 16.22 13.63 -13.83
CA PRO A 439 15.46 14.45 -12.91
C PRO A 439 16.09 15.84 -12.80
N ARG A 440 15.38 16.85 -13.28
CA ARG A 440 15.77 18.25 -13.15
C ARG A 440 15.23 18.80 -11.83
N GLN A 441 16.04 19.57 -11.12
CA GLN A 441 15.80 20.12 -9.79
C GLN A 441 15.39 21.59 -9.87
N SER A 442 14.39 21.96 -9.07
CA SER A 442 13.98 23.36 -8.92
C SER A 442 14.92 24.05 -7.94
N CYS A 443 15.49 25.19 -8.35
CA CYS A 443 16.33 26.01 -7.48
C CYS A 443 15.52 26.99 -6.61
N GLY A 444 14.18 26.96 -6.68
CA GLY A 444 13.32 27.92 -5.98
C GLY A 444 13.26 29.30 -6.64
N LEU A 445 13.94 29.49 -7.77
CA LEU A 445 13.85 30.66 -8.64
C LEU A 445 12.94 30.35 -9.83
N TYR A 446 11.85 31.09 -9.95
CA TYR A 446 10.89 30.96 -11.05
C TYR A 446 11.04 32.11 -12.04
N THR A 447 10.40 32.03 -13.20
CA THR A 447 10.37 33.14 -14.18
C THR A 447 9.73 34.42 -13.60
N THR A 448 8.85 34.28 -12.61
CA THR A 448 8.24 35.39 -11.87
C THR A 448 9.14 35.97 -10.78
N THR A 449 10.25 35.30 -10.46
CA THR A 449 11.20 35.72 -9.44
C THR A 449 12.24 36.67 -10.03
N ARG A 450 11.92 37.96 -10.04
CA ARG A 450 12.77 39.00 -10.65
C ARG A 450 13.66 39.74 -9.65
N ASN A 451 13.15 39.99 -8.44
CA ASN A 451 13.79 40.86 -7.46
C ASN A 451 13.92 40.21 -6.08
N TYR A 452 14.95 40.58 -5.34
CA TYR A 452 15.25 40.02 -4.01
C TYR A 452 14.15 40.30 -2.97
N THR A 453 13.53 41.48 -3.02
CA THR A 453 12.50 41.91 -2.05
C THR A 453 11.33 40.93 -1.97
N ASN A 454 11.03 40.23 -3.07
CA ASN A 454 9.95 39.24 -3.12
C ASN A 454 10.34 37.88 -2.49
N MET A 455 11.61 37.67 -2.12
CA MET A 455 12.13 36.37 -1.66
C MET A 455 13.06 36.41 -0.44
N SER A 456 13.38 37.58 0.12
CA SER A 456 14.41 37.75 1.17
C SER A 456 14.29 36.75 2.33
N ASN A 457 13.10 36.56 2.90
CA ASN A 457 12.87 35.62 4.00
C ASN A 457 12.95 34.14 3.59
N ARG A 458 12.68 33.81 2.32
CA ARG A 458 12.66 32.45 1.77
C ARG A 458 14.03 31.99 1.28
N LEU A 459 14.89 32.92 0.89
CA LEU A 459 16.17 32.63 0.24
C LEU A 459 17.18 32.01 1.23
N GLU A 460 17.28 32.56 2.44
CA GLU A 460 18.15 32.00 3.49
C GLU A 460 17.68 30.60 3.92
N GLN A 461 16.36 30.37 3.93
CA GLN A 461 15.76 29.03 4.17
C GLN A 461 16.07 28.01 3.06
N TYR A 462 16.54 28.45 1.89
CA TYR A 462 16.98 27.56 0.82
C TYR A 462 18.48 27.25 0.89
N LEU A 463 19.29 28.20 1.33
CA LEU A 463 20.74 28.15 1.24
C LEU A 463 21.42 27.62 2.51
N MET A 464 21.13 28.19 3.69
CA MET A 464 21.86 27.86 4.92
C MET A 464 21.35 26.57 5.55
N GLY A 465 21.73 25.44 4.94
CA GLY A 465 21.23 24.14 5.37
C GLY A 465 19.76 23.89 5.05
N GLY A 466 19.21 24.78 4.22
CA GLY A 466 17.91 24.72 3.63
C GLY A 466 17.76 23.66 2.55
N ARG A 467 16.67 23.77 1.78
CA ARG A 467 16.32 22.78 0.75
C ARG A 467 17.41 22.57 -0.30
N LEU A 468 18.07 23.63 -0.80
CA LEU A 468 19.10 23.48 -1.85
C LEU A 468 20.37 22.83 -1.31
N PHE A 469 20.79 23.23 -0.11
CA PHE A 469 21.92 22.61 0.58
C PHE A 469 21.67 21.12 0.81
N ARG A 470 20.51 20.78 1.37
CA ARG A 470 20.12 19.41 1.64
C ARG A 470 20.01 18.59 0.35
N MET A 471 19.52 19.19 -0.73
CA MET A 471 19.41 18.51 -2.03
C MET A 471 20.76 18.13 -2.62
N ILE A 472 21.79 18.99 -2.54
CA ILE A 472 23.15 18.60 -2.97
C ILE A 472 23.74 17.56 -2.01
N LEU A 473 23.45 17.67 -0.71
CA LEU A 473 23.91 16.68 0.27
C LEU A 473 23.37 15.27 -0.04
N THR A 474 22.07 15.15 -0.38
CA THR A 474 21.39 13.86 -0.55
C THR A 474 21.37 13.34 -1.98
N ASN A 475 21.55 14.18 -3.00
CA ASN A 475 21.54 13.73 -4.41
C ASN A 475 22.96 13.70 -5.00
N PRO A 476 23.43 12.55 -5.55
CA PRO A 476 24.73 12.47 -6.22
C PRO A 476 24.79 13.29 -7.50
N ILE A 477 23.65 13.50 -8.17
CA ILE A 477 23.51 14.21 -9.44
C ILE A 477 22.43 15.27 -9.28
N SER A 478 22.77 16.54 -9.54
CA SER A 478 21.87 17.68 -9.45
C SER A 478 21.91 18.52 -10.72
N ILE A 479 20.85 18.48 -11.51
CA ILE A 479 20.65 19.35 -12.68
C ILE A 479 19.66 20.43 -12.29
N PHE A 480 20.10 21.67 -12.11
CA PHE A 480 19.23 22.77 -11.71
C PHE A 480 18.62 23.49 -12.92
N MET A 481 17.30 23.69 -12.87
CA MET A 481 16.61 24.58 -13.79
C MET A 481 16.62 26.01 -13.26
N SER A 482 17.00 26.95 -14.12
CA SER A 482 16.85 28.38 -13.95
C SER A 482 16.55 29.02 -15.32
N HIS A 483 16.20 30.30 -15.34
CA HIS A 483 15.83 30.99 -16.58
C HIS A 483 16.65 32.27 -16.73
N ASN A 484 16.81 32.75 -17.97
CA ASN A 484 17.46 34.00 -18.33
C ASN A 484 17.13 35.16 -17.35
N VAL A 485 15.84 35.35 -17.05
CA VAL A 485 15.35 36.41 -16.15
C VAL A 485 15.94 36.36 -14.74
N ASN A 486 16.37 35.20 -14.25
CA ASN A 486 16.97 35.06 -12.92
C ASN A 486 18.40 35.61 -12.88
N TYR A 487 19.03 35.82 -14.04
CA TYR A 487 20.38 36.36 -14.20
C TYR A 487 20.38 37.79 -14.75
N GLY A 488 19.23 38.28 -15.23
CA GLY A 488 18.95 39.70 -15.40
C GLY A 488 18.48 40.37 -14.11
N HIS A 489 18.10 41.65 -14.19
CA HIS A 489 17.59 42.44 -13.05
C HIS A 489 18.53 42.41 -11.83
N ASP A 490 18.06 41.88 -10.68
CA ASP A 490 18.82 41.77 -9.42
C ASP A 490 19.78 40.57 -9.40
N ARG A 491 19.90 39.83 -10.52
CA ARG A 491 20.87 38.73 -10.74
C ARG A 491 20.85 37.65 -9.66
N LEU A 492 19.65 37.34 -9.17
CA LEU A 492 19.45 36.44 -8.05
C LEU A 492 20.04 35.04 -8.28
N GLY A 493 20.03 34.55 -9.53
CA GLY A 493 20.65 33.29 -9.91
C GLY A 493 22.16 33.26 -9.63
N ASN A 494 22.89 34.34 -9.95
CA ASN A 494 24.32 34.45 -9.67
C ASN A 494 24.60 34.35 -8.17
N TYR A 495 23.82 35.06 -7.34
CA TYR A 495 23.94 35.02 -5.88
C TYR A 495 23.65 33.63 -5.31
N VAL A 496 22.52 33.03 -5.69
CA VAL A 496 22.05 31.74 -5.14
C VAL A 496 23.08 30.64 -5.37
N PHE A 497 23.56 30.46 -6.59
CA PHE A 497 24.49 29.37 -6.88
C PHE A 497 25.90 29.64 -6.33
N SER A 498 26.39 30.88 -6.38
CA SER A 498 27.69 31.24 -5.81
C SER A 498 27.71 31.02 -4.29
N LYS A 499 26.66 31.48 -3.58
CA LYS A 499 26.52 31.30 -2.12
C LYS A 499 26.32 29.82 -1.76
N LEU A 500 25.51 29.07 -2.51
CA LEU A 500 25.28 27.64 -2.26
C LEU A 500 26.59 26.83 -2.39
N ILE A 501 27.33 27.03 -3.49
CA ILE A 501 28.58 26.30 -3.76
C ILE A 501 29.64 26.66 -2.73
N TYR A 502 29.76 27.95 -2.38
CA TYR A 502 30.62 28.39 -1.28
C TYR A 502 30.26 27.68 0.03
N LEU A 503 29.00 27.75 0.47
CA LEU A 503 28.57 27.14 1.72
C LEU A 503 28.86 25.64 1.77
N ILE A 504 28.57 24.90 0.69
CA ILE A 504 28.83 23.46 0.66
C ILE A 504 30.32 23.15 0.69
N SER A 505 31.12 23.84 -0.12
CA SER A 505 32.57 23.62 -0.18
C SER A 505 33.27 24.00 1.13
N THR A 506 32.71 24.97 1.85
CA THR A 506 33.23 25.46 3.13
C THR A 506 32.90 24.51 4.29
N TRP A 507 31.66 24.02 4.35
CA TRP A 507 31.16 23.25 5.51
C TRP A 507 31.20 21.74 5.30
N THR A 508 31.49 21.28 4.09
CA THR A 508 31.55 19.86 3.76
C THR A 508 32.80 19.52 2.95
N ARG A 509 33.17 18.24 2.89
CA ARG A 509 34.23 17.78 1.95
C ARG A 509 33.66 17.26 0.64
N ILE A 510 32.44 17.66 0.30
CA ILE A 510 31.82 17.32 -0.98
C ILE A 510 32.73 17.83 -2.10
N GLN A 511 32.99 16.95 -3.05
CA GLN A 511 33.78 17.23 -4.24
C GLN A 511 32.83 17.44 -5.41
N PHE A 512 32.68 18.69 -5.83
CA PHE A 512 31.91 19.00 -7.02
C PHE A 512 32.63 18.54 -8.29
N VAL A 513 31.87 17.96 -9.22
CA VAL A 513 32.36 17.50 -10.52
C VAL A 513 31.50 18.11 -11.62
N ASN A 514 32.14 18.81 -12.56
CA ASN A 514 31.48 19.40 -13.75
C ASN A 514 32.12 18.95 -15.07
N ASP A 515 33.31 18.32 -15.04
CA ASP A 515 34.00 17.76 -16.22
C ASP A 515 33.34 16.46 -16.71
N ILE A 516 32.07 16.53 -17.09
CA ILE A 516 31.29 15.39 -17.59
C ILE A 516 30.23 15.87 -18.60
N SER A 517 30.05 15.12 -19.69
CA SER A 517 28.95 15.37 -20.62
C SER A 517 27.61 14.99 -19.99
N THR A 518 26.50 15.57 -20.46
CA THR A 518 25.17 15.19 -19.93
C THR A 518 24.80 13.75 -20.30
N SER A 519 25.34 13.22 -21.41
CA SER A 519 25.20 11.80 -21.78
C SER A 519 25.88 10.87 -20.78
N GLU A 520 27.12 11.15 -20.40
CA GLU A 520 27.83 10.39 -19.37
C GLU A 520 27.15 10.53 -18.01
N LEU A 521 26.60 11.71 -17.70
CA LEU A 521 25.81 11.92 -16.49
C LEU A 521 24.58 11.01 -16.46
N ALA A 522 23.94 10.78 -17.61
CA ALA A 522 22.83 9.83 -17.70
C ALA A 522 23.26 8.39 -17.48
N HIS A 523 24.41 7.96 -18.03
CA HIS A 523 24.99 6.66 -17.72
C HIS A 523 25.28 6.50 -16.23
N LYS A 524 25.87 7.51 -15.57
CA LYS A 524 26.06 7.47 -14.11
C LYS A 524 24.74 7.35 -13.36
N TYR A 525 23.72 8.07 -13.79
CA TYR A 525 22.41 8.00 -13.16
C TYR A 525 21.80 6.60 -13.26
N PHE A 526 21.70 6.03 -14.46
CA PHE A 526 20.98 4.79 -14.70
C PHE A 526 21.82 3.51 -14.55
N ASP A 527 23.14 3.58 -14.60
CA ASP A 527 23.99 2.40 -14.54
C ASP A 527 24.75 2.29 -13.20
N GLU A 528 25.10 3.42 -12.56
CA GLU A 528 25.83 3.42 -11.29
C GLU A 528 24.94 3.70 -10.07
N TYR A 529 24.12 4.76 -10.10
CA TYR A 529 23.38 5.20 -8.91
C TYR A 529 21.97 4.61 -8.79
N TYR A 530 21.21 4.52 -9.89
CA TYR A 530 19.78 4.17 -9.89
C TYR A 530 19.40 3.19 -11.02
N PRO A 531 19.93 1.95 -11.02
CA PRO A 531 19.66 0.95 -12.06
C PRO A 531 18.19 0.51 -12.16
N ASP A 532 17.43 0.63 -11.07
CA ASP A 532 16.02 0.26 -11.02
C ASP A 532 15.08 1.31 -11.64
N GLU A 533 15.60 2.49 -12.00
CA GLU A 533 14.80 3.64 -12.48
C GLU A 533 14.77 3.74 -14.02
N LYS A 534 15.19 2.70 -14.75
CA LYS A 534 15.22 2.73 -16.22
C LYS A 534 13.83 2.76 -16.86
N LEU A 535 12.82 2.14 -16.24
CA LEU A 535 11.46 2.12 -16.79
C LEU A 535 10.63 3.27 -16.23
N PRO A 536 9.79 3.93 -17.06
CA PRO A 536 8.88 4.95 -16.57
C PRO A 536 7.89 4.35 -15.56
N LEU A 537 7.40 5.21 -14.66
CA LEU A 537 6.32 4.94 -13.73
C LEU A 537 5.21 5.94 -14.02
N PHE A 538 4.23 5.50 -14.80
CA PHE A 538 3.07 6.32 -15.14
C PHE A 538 2.22 6.60 -13.91
N THR A 539 2.07 7.88 -13.61
CA THR A 539 1.20 8.43 -12.58
C THR A 539 -0.09 8.95 -13.19
N ASN A 540 -1.13 9.12 -12.38
CA ASN A 540 -2.41 9.62 -12.86
C ASN A 540 -2.34 11.11 -13.22
N PRO A 541 -2.39 11.50 -14.51
CA PRO A 541 -2.39 12.91 -14.88
C PRO A 541 -3.66 13.62 -14.42
N CYS A 542 -4.75 12.89 -14.17
CA CYS A 542 -6.04 13.46 -13.79
C CYS A 542 -6.13 13.85 -12.31
N ASP A 543 -5.21 13.37 -11.47
CA ASP A 543 -5.15 13.72 -10.04
C ASP A 543 -4.36 15.02 -9.80
N ASP A 544 -3.77 15.61 -10.85
CA ASP A 544 -2.89 16.77 -10.78
C ASP A 544 -3.20 17.73 -11.95
N ASP A 545 -3.78 18.91 -11.64
CA ASP A 545 -4.16 19.89 -12.69
C ASP A 545 -2.97 20.34 -13.56
N ILE A 546 -1.73 20.33 -13.03
CA ILE A 546 -0.54 20.70 -13.80
C ILE A 546 -0.19 19.58 -14.78
N LEU A 547 -0.13 18.32 -14.31
CA LEU A 547 0.11 17.19 -15.21
C LEU A 547 -1.02 17.06 -16.24
N MET A 548 -2.27 17.33 -15.87
CA MET A 548 -3.41 17.36 -16.79
C MET A 548 -3.23 18.40 -17.90
N ASN A 549 -2.79 19.62 -17.56
CA ASN A 549 -2.53 20.69 -18.53
C ASN A 549 -1.31 20.40 -19.42
N LEU A 550 -0.37 19.58 -18.93
CA LEU A 550 0.80 19.12 -19.67
C LEU A 550 0.56 17.82 -20.43
N TRP A 551 -0.63 17.24 -20.37
CA TRP A 551 -0.93 15.99 -21.04
C TRP A 551 -1.67 16.24 -22.35
N ASN A 552 -1.32 15.50 -23.40
CA ASN A 552 -2.02 15.56 -24.68
C ASN A 552 -3.42 14.91 -24.65
N GLY A 553 -3.79 14.29 -23.53
CA GLY A 553 -5.12 13.69 -23.33
C GLY A 553 -6.18 14.74 -23.04
N ASN A 554 -7.42 14.47 -23.45
CA ASN A 554 -8.56 15.29 -23.06
C ASN A 554 -8.98 14.96 -21.61
N ARG A 555 -9.47 15.95 -20.85
CA ARG A 555 -10.00 15.76 -19.48
C ARG A 555 -11.12 14.72 -19.43
N SER A 556 -11.92 14.61 -20.50
CA SER A 556 -12.92 13.54 -20.62
C SER A 556 -12.33 12.13 -20.64
N MET A 557 -11.05 11.95 -21.03
CA MET A 557 -10.38 10.64 -20.97
C MET A 557 -10.16 10.15 -19.53
N CYS A 558 -10.21 11.05 -18.54
CA CYS A 558 -10.11 10.68 -17.13
C CYS A 558 -11.28 9.79 -16.68
N GLU A 559 -12.44 9.92 -17.32
CA GLU A 559 -13.62 9.08 -17.05
C GLU A 559 -13.42 7.64 -17.52
N SER A 560 -12.54 7.43 -18.51
CA SER A 560 -12.25 6.12 -19.08
C SER A 560 -11.42 5.23 -18.16
N PHE A 561 -10.82 5.76 -17.08
CA PHE A 561 -10.06 4.93 -16.15
C PHE A 561 -10.93 3.84 -15.49
N PRO A 562 -10.44 2.60 -15.38
CA PRO A 562 -11.19 1.54 -14.74
C PRO A 562 -11.39 1.84 -13.25
N LYS A 563 -12.62 1.65 -12.78
CA LYS A 563 -12.97 1.83 -11.36
C LYS A 563 -12.61 0.61 -10.52
N PHE A 564 -12.50 -0.56 -11.16
CA PHE A 564 -12.00 -1.77 -10.51
C PHE A 564 -11.21 -2.67 -11.46
N ILE A 565 -10.38 -3.53 -10.88
CA ILE A 565 -9.54 -4.50 -11.60
C ILE A 565 -9.66 -5.88 -10.96
N ILE A 566 -9.89 -6.92 -11.77
CA ILE A 566 -9.79 -8.31 -11.34
C ILE A 566 -8.35 -8.78 -11.55
N ILE A 567 -7.58 -8.86 -10.47
CA ILE A 567 -6.12 -9.03 -10.52
C ILE A 567 -5.63 -10.47 -10.56
N GLY A 568 -6.51 -11.46 -10.32
CA GLY A 568 -6.13 -12.87 -10.33
C GLY A 568 -6.53 -13.62 -9.06
N PRO A 569 -5.80 -14.71 -8.73
CA PRO A 569 -4.73 -15.33 -9.51
C PRO A 569 -5.25 -16.04 -10.76
N GLN A 570 -4.34 -16.50 -11.62
CA GLN A 570 -4.69 -17.39 -12.71
C GLN A 570 -5.32 -18.69 -12.19
N LYS A 571 -6.25 -19.24 -13.00
CA LYS A 571 -6.90 -20.55 -12.82
C LYS A 571 -7.92 -20.65 -11.68
N THR A 572 -8.38 -19.52 -11.14
CA THR A 572 -9.38 -19.50 -10.05
C THR A 572 -10.81 -19.19 -10.50
N GLY A 573 -11.03 -18.88 -11.79
CA GLY A 573 -12.36 -18.56 -12.33
C GLY A 573 -12.55 -17.12 -12.80
N THR A 574 -11.49 -16.31 -12.80
CA THR A 574 -11.50 -14.88 -13.18
C THR A 574 -12.16 -14.57 -14.52
N THR A 575 -12.03 -15.43 -15.55
CA THR A 575 -12.70 -15.21 -16.85
C THR A 575 -14.22 -15.38 -16.75
N ALA A 576 -14.69 -16.30 -15.89
CA ALA A 576 -16.12 -16.47 -15.64
C ALA A 576 -16.70 -15.25 -14.92
N LEU A 577 -16.00 -14.77 -13.89
CA LEU A 577 -16.38 -13.56 -13.17
C LEU A 577 -16.41 -12.34 -14.12
N HIS A 578 -15.36 -12.15 -14.93
CA HIS A 578 -15.32 -11.10 -15.95
C HIS A 578 -16.56 -11.16 -16.86
N ASN A 579 -16.83 -12.31 -17.49
CA ASN A 579 -17.92 -12.43 -18.46
C ASN A 579 -19.32 -12.26 -17.85
N MET A 580 -19.51 -12.65 -16.59
CA MET A 580 -20.78 -12.45 -15.87
C MET A 580 -20.97 -10.99 -15.48
N LEU A 581 -19.92 -10.31 -15.00
CA LEU A 581 -19.98 -8.87 -14.70
C LEU A 581 -20.23 -8.03 -15.96
N SER A 582 -19.65 -8.41 -17.10
CA SER A 582 -19.91 -7.74 -18.39
C SER A 582 -21.36 -7.81 -18.88
N GLN A 583 -22.23 -8.60 -18.23
CA GLN A 583 -23.67 -8.62 -18.57
C GLN A 583 -24.45 -7.48 -17.91
N HIS A 584 -23.86 -6.81 -16.92
CA HIS A 584 -24.50 -5.69 -16.25
C HIS A 584 -24.42 -4.44 -17.15
N PRO A 585 -25.52 -3.71 -17.39
CA PRO A 585 -25.56 -2.58 -18.32
C PRO A 585 -24.67 -1.41 -17.93
N ASP A 586 -24.38 -1.25 -16.63
CA ASP A 586 -23.50 -0.18 -16.13
C ASP A 586 -22.01 -0.57 -16.09
N LEU A 587 -21.66 -1.85 -16.31
CA LEU A 587 -20.28 -2.34 -16.19
C LEU A 587 -19.66 -2.62 -17.56
N TYR A 588 -18.58 -1.91 -17.87
CA TYR A 588 -17.95 -1.95 -19.18
C TYR A 588 -16.55 -2.58 -19.09
N PRO A 589 -16.32 -3.77 -19.66
CA PRO A 589 -15.00 -4.37 -19.68
C PRO A 589 -14.07 -3.64 -20.66
N SER A 590 -12.77 -3.77 -20.47
CA SER A 590 -11.77 -3.37 -21.47
C SER A 590 -11.99 -4.08 -22.82
N LYS A 591 -11.59 -3.43 -23.91
CA LYS A 591 -11.60 -4.00 -25.26
C LYS A 591 -10.83 -5.32 -25.31
N LYS A 592 -11.36 -6.29 -26.06
CA LYS A 592 -10.71 -7.58 -26.26
C LYS A 592 -9.48 -7.43 -27.16
N ASN A 593 -8.40 -8.11 -26.80
CA ASN A 593 -7.17 -8.21 -27.56
C ASN A 593 -7.11 -9.55 -28.33
N SER A 594 -6.51 -9.58 -29.51
CA SER A 594 -6.38 -10.80 -30.33
C SER A 594 -5.43 -11.84 -29.72
N LEU A 595 -4.41 -11.41 -28.97
CA LEU A 595 -3.38 -12.27 -28.38
C LEU A 595 -3.71 -12.67 -26.94
N THR A 596 -4.21 -11.73 -26.15
CA THR A 596 -4.43 -11.91 -24.71
C THR A 596 -5.92 -11.99 -24.33
N TYR A 597 -6.82 -12.00 -25.32
CA TYR A 597 -8.26 -12.15 -25.16
C TYR A 597 -8.86 -11.05 -24.27
N GLU A 598 -9.42 -11.42 -23.11
CA GLU A 598 -9.99 -10.47 -22.17
C GLU A 598 -8.94 -9.74 -21.30
N GLU A 599 -7.66 -10.14 -21.35
CA GLU A 599 -6.61 -9.54 -20.51
C GLU A 599 -5.84 -8.45 -21.25
N LEU A 600 -5.63 -7.30 -20.61
CA LEU A 600 -4.75 -6.26 -21.13
C LEU A 600 -3.28 -6.53 -20.81
N GLN A 601 -3.01 -7.05 -19.61
CA GLN A 601 -1.67 -7.31 -19.08
C GLN A 601 -0.75 -6.07 -19.06
N PHE A 602 -1.32 -4.86 -19.16
CA PHE A 602 -0.61 -3.58 -19.24
C PHE A 602 0.38 -3.40 -18.09
N PHE A 603 0.00 -3.69 -16.85
CA PHE A 603 0.87 -3.42 -15.70
C PHE A 603 1.93 -4.49 -15.45
N SER A 604 1.74 -5.72 -15.94
CA SER A 604 2.68 -6.83 -15.77
C SER A 604 3.64 -7.02 -16.96
N ASN A 605 3.30 -6.52 -18.15
CA ASN A 605 4.10 -6.69 -19.37
C ASN A 605 4.77 -5.36 -19.74
N GLU A 606 6.10 -5.32 -19.73
CA GLU A 606 6.87 -4.08 -19.97
C GLU A 606 6.67 -3.54 -21.39
N THR A 607 6.65 -4.40 -22.42
CA THR A 607 6.43 -3.98 -23.81
C THR A 607 5.07 -3.32 -23.99
N ILE A 608 4.02 -3.88 -23.38
CA ILE A 608 2.67 -3.31 -23.44
C ILE A 608 2.60 -2.02 -22.60
N TYR A 609 3.24 -2.01 -21.43
CA TYR A 609 3.28 -0.85 -20.53
C TYR A 609 3.87 0.38 -21.22
N LEU A 610 4.95 0.20 -21.97
CA LEU A 610 5.63 1.28 -22.71
C LEU A 610 4.77 1.90 -23.82
N ASN A 611 3.59 1.37 -24.15
CA ASN A 611 2.64 2.10 -25.03
C ASN A 611 2.01 3.33 -24.34
N GLY A 612 2.15 3.45 -23.01
CA GLY A 612 1.77 4.63 -22.25
C GLY A 612 0.29 4.73 -21.86
N ILE A 613 -0.03 5.79 -21.11
CA ILE A 613 -1.35 6.03 -20.50
C ILE A 613 -2.45 6.17 -21.56
N THR A 614 -2.18 6.93 -22.62
CA THR A 614 -3.15 7.15 -23.71
C THR A 614 -3.55 5.83 -24.37
N TRP A 615 -2.59 4.92 -24.59
CA TRP A 615 -2.90 3.59 -25.13
C TRP A 615 -3.78 2.78 -24.17
N TYR A 616 -3.50 2.84 -22.87
CA TYR A 616 -4.27 2.13 -21.85
C TYR A 616 -5.72 2.64 -21.78
N LEU A 617 -5.91 3.96 -21.75
CA LEU A 617 -7.24 4.58 -21.72
C LEU A 617 -8.06 4.31 -22.99
N ASN A 618 -7.42 4.20 -24.14
CA ASN A 618 -8.06 3.83 -25.40
C ASN A 618 -8.63 2.39 -25.39
N GLN A 619 -8.33 1.58 -24.38
CA GLN A 619 -8.93 0.26 -24.17
C GLN A 619 -10.30 0.32 -23.50
N PHE A 620 -10.76 1.49 -23.05
CA PHE A 620 -12.00 1.66 -22.29
C PHE A 620 -13.00 2.58 -22.99
N HIS A 621 -14.22 2.64 -22.45
CA HIS A 621 -15.29 3.50 -22.97
C HIS A 621 -15.19 4.91 -22.38
N THR A 622 -15.38 5.92 -23.21
CA THR A 622 -15.44 7.34 -22.83
C THR A 622 -16.89 7.75 -22.56
N ASN A 623 -17.40 7.49 -21.35
CA ASN A 623 -18.73 7.93 -20.91
C ASN A 623 -18.78 8.05 -19.38
N GLU A 624 -19.17 9.21 -18.84
CA GLU A 624 -19.34 9.46 -17.40
C GLU A 624 -20.20 8.42 -16.66
N GLN A 625 -21.20 7.83 -17.35
CA GLN A 625 -22.09 6.83 -16.77
C GLN A 625 -21.50 5.42 -16.76
N SER A 626 -20.39 5.19 -17.47
CA SER A 626 -19.78 3.86 -17.60
C SER A 626 -18.85 3.54 -16.43
N ILE A 627 -19.05 2.39 -15.80
CA ILE A 627 -18.10 1.85 -14.81
C ILE A 627 -17.17 0.90 -15.54
N ASN A 628 -16.05 1.45 -16.02
CA ASN A 628 -15.01 0.70 -16.70
C ASN A 628 -14.29 -0.27 -15.76
N PHE A 629 -13.90 -1.45 -16.25
CA PHE A 629 -13.07 -2.40 -15.52
C PHE A 629 -12.19 -3.24 -16.44
N GLU A 630 -11.09 -3.77 -15.91
CA GLU A 630 -10.29 -4.78 -16.62
C GLU A 630 -10.08 -6.03 -15.76
N LYS A 631 -9.59 -7.09 -16.41
CA LYS A 631 -9.16 -8.31 -15.74
C LYS A 631 -7.81 -8.71 -16.31
N SER A 632 -6.82 -8.92 -15.45
CA SER A 632 -5.51 -9.44 -15.85
C SER A 632 -4.97 -10.29 -14.71
N ALA A 633 -5.09 -11.62 -14.85
CA ALA A 633 -4.80 -12.54 -13.74
C ALA A 633 -3.29 -12.67 -13.43
N THR A 634 -2.44 -12.10 -14.28
CA THR A 634 -0.98 -11.97 -14.13
C THR A 634 -0.59 -10.87 -13.14
N TYR A 635 -1.52 -10.03 -12.69
CA TYR A 635 -1.20 -8.95 -11.76
C TYR A 635 -0.98 -9.47 -10.34
N PHE A 636 -1.75 -10.49 -9.91
CA PHE A 636 -1.79 -10.97 -8.52
C PHE A 636 -0.41 -11.20 -7.89
N ASP A 637 0.51 -11.83 -8.61
CA ASP A 637 1.87 -12.16 -8.17
C ASP A 637 2.96 -11.24 -8.78
N SER A 638 2.58 -10.19 -9.51
CA SER A 638 3.52 -9.25 -10.14
C SER A 638 3.78 -8.02 -9.26
N ILE A 639 5.00 -7.91 -8.73
CA ILE A 639 5.44 -6.74 -7.93
C ILE A 639 5.42 -5.46 -8.77
N LEU A 640 5.80 -5.54 -10.05
CA LEU A 640 5.73 -4.42 -10.99
C LEU A 640 4.29 -3.93 -11.15
N ALA A 641 3.33 -4.85 -11.29
CA ALA A 641 1.93 -4.48 -11.43
C ALA A 641 1.42 -3.73 -10.19
N MET A 642 1.78 -4.17 -8.97
CA MET A 642 1.39 -3.49 -7.73
C MET A 642 1.89 -2.03 -7.71
N LYS A 643 3.18 -1.81 -8.01
CA LYS A 643 3.79 -0.47 -8.04
C LYS A 643 3.13 0.42 -9.10
N ARG A 644 2.93 -0.10 -10.31
CA ARG A 644 2.40 0.67 -11.45
C ARG A 644 0.90 0.97 -11.30
N ILE A 645 0.11 0.02 -10.78
CA ILE A 645 -1.32 0.26 -10.49
C ILE A 645 -1.45 1.28 -9.37
N LYS A 646 -0.61 1.22 -8.32
CA LYS A 646 -0.65 2.23 -7.26
C LYS A 646 -0.34 3.63 -7.81
N ALA A 647 0.65 3.74 -8.69
CA ALA A 647 1.06 5.01 -9.26
C ALA A 647 -0.01 5.62 -10.18
N LEU A 648 -0.61 4.81 -11.06
CA LEU A 648 -1.58 5.28 -12.05
C LEU A 648 -3.02 5.31 -11.54
N LEU A 649 -3.39 4.42 -10.62
CA LEU A 649 -4.77 4.17 -10.19
C LEU A 649 -4.85 4.01 -8.66
N PRO A 650 -4.47 5.02 -7.87
CA PRO A 650 -4.37 4.90 -6.41
C PRO A 650 -5.69 4.54 -5.72
N SER A 651 -6.82 4.96 -6.31
CA SER A 651 -8.18 4.81 -5.78
C SER A 651 -8.95 3.60 -6.33
N VAL A 652 -8.31 2.76 -7.14
CA VAL A 652 -8.98 1.61 -7.79
C VAL A 652 -9.40 0.53 -6.78
N ARG A 653 -10.51 -0.13 -7.06
CA ARG A 653 -10.95 -1.32 -6.32
C ARG A 653 -10.38 -2.59 -6.94
N LEU A 654 -9.93 -3.54 -6.13
CA LEU A 654 -9.27 -4.76 -6.57
C LEU A 654 -10.09 -5.98 -6.18
N ILE A 655 -10.26 -6.91 -7.11
CA ILE A 655 -10.93 -8.20 -6.85
C ILE A 655 -9.92 -9.33 -6.98
N ILE A 656 -9.82 -10.14 -5.93
CA ILE A 656 -8.98 -11.34 -5.83
C ILE A 656 -9.90 -12.55 -5.71
N MET A 657 -9.69 -13.59 -6.51
CA MET A 657 -10.51 -14.79 -6.48
C MET A 657 -9.69 -16.00 -6.06
N LEU A 658 -10.02 -16.65 -4.94
CA LEU A 658 -9.23 -17.74 -4.36
C LEU A 658 -9.96 -19.08 -4.44
N THR A 659 -9.28 -20.11 -4.93
CA THR A 659 -9.73 -21.51 -4.92
C THR A 659 -8.74 -22.35 -4.11
N GLU A 660 -9.01 -23.64 -3.90
CA GLU A 660 -8.03 -24.52 -3.27
C GLU A 660 -6.69 -24.50 -4.04
N PRO A 661 -5.56 -24.19 -3.37
CA PRO A 661 -4.29 -23.91 -4.05
C PRO A 661 -3.69 -25.13 -4.75
N GLY A 662 -3.95 -26.36 -4.27
CA GLY A 662 -3.58 -27.60 -4.95
C GLY A 662 -4.30 -27.78 -6.29
N HIS A 663 -5.63 -27.64 -6.31
CA HIS A 663 -6.46 -27.65 -7.51
C HIS A 663 -6.06 -26.54 -8.47
N ARG A 664 -5.77 -25.33 -7.96
CA ARG A 664 -5.28 -24.21 -8.76
C ARG A 664 -3.94 -24.53 -9.42
N ALA A 665 -2.99 -25.10 -8.69
CA ALA A 665 -1.69 -25.51 -9.20
C ALA A 665 -1.82 -26.58 -10.28
N TYR A 666 -2.65 -27.59 -10.06
CA TYR A 666 -2.91 -28.64 -11.05
C TYR A 666 -3.60 -28.11 -12.30
N SER A 667 -4.59 -27.24 -12.14
CA SER A 667 -5.24 -26.58 -13.28
C SER A 667 -4.27 -25.70 -14.08
N ARG A 668 -3.25 -25.13 -13.42
CA ARG A 668 -2.16 -24.39 -14.09
C ARG A 668 -1.25 -25.33 -14.87
N TYR A 669 -0.83 -26.44 -14.28
CA TYR A 669 -0.07 -27.49 -14.96
C TYR A 669 -0.82 -28.00 -16.20
N GLN A 670 -2.08 -28.43 -16.04
CA GLN A 670 -2.93 -28.90 -17.14
C GLN A 670 -3.10 -27.85 -18.25
N HIS A 671 -3.08 -26.57 -17.89
CA HIS A 671 -3.13 -25.49 -18.87
C HIS A 671 -1.83 -25.35 -19.67
N GLU A 672 -0.66 -25.50 -19.03
CA GLU A 672 0.63 -25.44 -19.72
C GLU A 672 0.84 -26.68 -20.61
N ILE A 673 0.50 -27.88 -20.11
CA ILE A 673 0.60 -29.12 -20.87
C ILE A 673 -0.24 -29.07 -22.16
N ALA A 674 -1.48 -28.61 -22.06
CA ALA A 674 -2.35 -28.43 -23.22
C ALA A 674 -1.84 -27.38 -24.24
N ARG A 675 -0.86 -26.54 -23.87
CA ARG A 675 -0.27 -25.53 -24.76
C ARG A 675 1.00 -26.03 -25.44
N ILE A 676 1.81 -26.83 -24.74
CA ILE A 676 3.12 -27.29 -25.24
C ILE A 676 3.06 -28.65 -25.94
N ASN A 677 1.91 -29.35 -25.93
CA ASN A 677 1.73 -30.68 -26.52
C ASN A 677 2.77 -31.73 -26.04
N GLN A 678 3.20 -31.65 -24.77
CA GLN A 678 4.14 -32.60 -24.16
C GLN A 678 3.45 -33.44 -23.08
N THR A 679 3.90 -34.68 -22.89
CA THR A 679 3.41 -35.59 -21.85
C THR A 679 4.35 -35.57 -20.64
N ILE A 680 4.34 -34.49 -19.87
CA ILE A 680 5.04 -34.45 -18.57
C ILE A 680 4.06 -34.94 -17.52
N ASN A 681 4.37 -35.96 -16.72
CA ASN A 681 3.51 -36.39 -15.61
C ASN A 681 3.61 -35.39 -14.43
N PHE A 682 2.48 -35.08 -13.79
CA PHE A 682 2.45 -34.12 -12.67
C PHE A 682 3.17 -34.64 -11.42
N ASP A 683 3.09 -35.93 -11.12
CA ASP A 683 3.74 -36.54 -9.96
C ASP A 683 5.25 -36.44 -10.08
N ASP A 684 5.79 -36.67 -11.29
CA ASP A 684 7.22 -36.54 -11.57
C ASP A 684 7.68 -35.09 -11.45
N LEU A 685 6.85 -34.14 -11.94
CA LEU A 685 7.11 -32.71 -11.76
C LEU A 685 7.20 -32.34 -10.27
N LEU A 686 6.31 -32.88 -9.42
CA LEU A 686 6.33 -32.63 -7.98
C LEU A 686 7.51 -33.29 -7.28
N LYS A 687 7.88 -34.53 -7.67
CA LYS A 687 9.04 -35.27 -7.12
C LYS A 687 10.38 -34.69 -7.54
N SER A 688 10.41 -33.98 -8.67
CA SER A 688 11.66 -33.52 -9.23
C SER A 688 12.40 -32.51 -8.34
N ASN A 689 13.69 -32.76 -8.15
CA ASN A 689 14.69 -31.85 -7.60
C ASN A 689 15.68 -31.52 -8.73
N HIS A 690 15.23 -30.76 -9.72
CA HIS A 690 16.08 -30.31 -10.81
C HIS A 690 16.81 -29.02 -10.45
N ASP A 691 17.90 -28.75 -11.18
CA ASP A 691 18.60 -27.46 -11.15
C ASP A 691 17.62 -26.29 -11.35
N GLU A 692 17.90 -25.16 -10.68
CA GLU A 692 17.08 -23.94 -10.69
C GLU A 692 16.91 -23.38 -12.10
N ASN A 693 17.83 -23.68 -13.01
CA ASN A 693 17.78 -23.29 -14.42
C ASN A 693 16.94 -24.22 -15.31
N SER A 694 16.45 -25.35 -14.78
CA SER A 694 15.71 -26.32 -15.58
C SER A 694 14.27 -25.86 -15.89
N TYR A 695 13.78 -26.22 -17.07
CA TYR A 695 12.38 -25.98 -17.46
C TYR A 695 11.39 -26.56 -16.43
N TYR A 696 11.67 -27.76 -15.91
CA TYR A 696 10.83 -28.43 -14.92
C TYR A 696 10.75 -27.68 -13.60
N PHE A 697 11.89 -27.16 -13.11
CA PHE A 697 11.90 -26.32 -11.91
C PHE A 697 11.02 -25.08 -12.12
N HIS A 698 11.19 -24.35 -13.22
CA HIS A 698 10.38 -23.17 -13.51
C HIS A 698 8.89 -23.49 -13.69
N LEU A 699 8.54 -24.61 -14.33
CA LEU A 699 7.15 -25.05 -14.49
C LEU A 699 6.52 -25.37 -13.12
N LYS A 700 7.25 -26.11 -12.27
CA LYS A 700 6.84 -26.41 -10.89
C LYS A 700 6.59 -25.13 -10.10
N GLN A 701 7.53 -24.17 -10.13
CA GLN A 701 7.39 -22.89 -9.43
C GLN A 701 6.20 -22.07 -9.96
N ARG A 702 5.98 -21.99 -11.28
CA ARG A 702 4.82 -21.30 -11.87
C ARG A 702 3.48 -21.92 -11.46
N CYS A 703 3.45 -23.21 -11.16
CA CYS A 703 2.27 -23.88 -10.63
C CYS A 703 2.07 -23.61 -9.14
N LEU A 704 3.14 -23.66 -8.34
CA LEU A 704 3.07 -23.60 -6.88
C LEU A 704 3.07 -22.16 -6.30
N GLN A 705 4.02 -21.32 -6.69
CA GLN A 705 4.25 -19.99 -6.08
C GLN A 705 3.02 -19.06 -6.06
N PRO A 706 2.20 -18.98 -7.11
CA PRO A 706 1.04 -18.09 -7.05
C PRO A 706 -0.10 -18.64 -6.17
N GLY A 707 0.03 -19.87 -5.64
CA GLY A 707 -0.79 -20.44 -4.57
C GLY A 707 -0.41 -19.95 -3.17
N HIS A 708 0.70 -19.21 -3.00
CA HIS A 708 1.09 -18.59 -1.72
C HIS A 708 0.28 -17.33 -1.41
N TYR A 709 -1.05 -17.48 -1.33
CA TYR A 709 -2.00 -16.37 -1.33
C TYR A 709 -1.73 -15.33 -0.25
N ALA A 710 -1.40 -15.75 0.97
CA ALA A 710 -1.14 -14.84 2.08
C ALA A 710 0.02 -13.86 1.77
N GLU A 711 1.08 -14.34 1.13
CA GLU A 711 2.27 -13.55 0.84
C GLU A 711 2.00 -12.50 -0.24
N HIS A 712 1.26 -12.88 -1.28
CA HIS A 712 0.87 -11.96 -2.35
C HIS A 712 -0.15 -10.93 -1.86
N ILE A 713 -1.18 -11.35 -1.11
CA ILE A 713 -2.18 -10.44 -0.53
C ILE A 713 -1.52 -9.44 0.43
N LEU A 714 -0.56 -9.86 1.25
CA LEU A 714 0.20 -8.95 2.12
C LEU A 714 0.96 -7.89 1.31
N LYS A 715 1.54 -8.23 0.15
CA LYS A 715 2.19 -7.25 -0.73
C LYS A 715 1.20 -6.25 -1.29
N TRP A 716 0.02 -6.69 -1.73
CA TRP A 716 -1.06 -5.79 -2.15
C TRP A 716 -1.52 -4.84 -1.05
N LEU A 717 -1.64 -5.35 0.18
CA LEU A 717 -2.03 -4.56 1.36
C LEU A 717 -1.00 -3.48 1.75
N LYS A 718 0.25 -3.57 1.28
CA LYS A 718 1.24 -2.47 1.42
C LYS A 718 0.91 -1.25 0.56
N TYR A 719 0.24 -1.46 -0.58
CA TYR A 719 -0.09 -0.41 -1.55
C TYR A 719 -1.54 0.06 -1.45
N PHE A 720 -2.45 -0.85 -1.11
CA PHE A 720 -3.88 -0.61 -1.06
C PHE A 720 -4.47 -0.96 0.31
N PRO A 721 -5.32 -0.10 0.89
CA PRO A 721 -6.03 -0.43 2.11
C PRO A 721 -6.97 -1.62 1.90
N SER A 722 -7.21 -2.40 2.94
CA SER A 722 -8.04 -3.61 2.88
C SER A 722 -9.43 -3.37 2.30
N LYS A 723 -10.03 -2.20 2.55
CA LYS A 723 -11.35 -1.81 2.02
C LYS A 723 -11.40 -1.70 0.49
N GLN A 724 -10.26 -1.46 -0.18
CA GLN A 724 -10.17 -1.45 -1.64
C GLN A 724 -10.05 -2.85 -2.24
N ILE A 725 -9.87 -3.91 -1.43
CA ILE A 725 -9.67 -5.28 -1.90
C ILE A 725 -10.87 -6.14 -1.51
N TYR A 726 -11.47 -6.83 -2.49
CA TYR A 726 -12.53 -7.81 -2.28
C TYR A 726 -12.04 -9.22 -2.62
N ILE A 727 -12.25 -10.15 -1.69
CA ILE A 727 -11.82 -11.55 -1.84
C ILE A 727 -13.04 -12.42 -2.15
N VAL A 728 -13.02 -13.03 -3.33
CA VAL A 728 -14.03 -13.98 -3.81
C VAL A 728 -13.60 -15.39 -3.44
N ASP A 729 -14.49 -16.14 -2.79
CA ASP A 729 -14.38 -17.59 -2.70
C ASP A 729 -14.76 -18.21 -4.05
N GLY A 730 -13.78 -18.79 -4.73
CA GLY A 730 -13.95 -19.37 -6.06
C GLY A 730 -14.78 -20.65 -6.08
N GLU A 731 -14.79 -21.43 -4.99
CA GLU A 731 -15.69 -22.59 -4.88
C GLU A 731 -17.12 -22.10 -4.67
N ALA A 732 -17.32 -21.10 -3.80
CA ALA A 732 -18.65 -20.55 -3.60
C ALA A 732 -19.21 -19.91 -4.88
N PHE A 733 -18.36 -19.21 -5.63
CA PHE A 733 -18.71 -18.65 -6.93
C PHE A 733 -19.06 -19.73 -7.96
N ARG A 734 -18.37 -20.88 -7.95
CA ARG A 734 -18.66 -22.00 -8.85
C ARG A 734 -20.05 -22.59 -8.59
N HIS A 735 -20.44 -22.70 -7.32
CA HIS A 735 -21.72 -23.27 -6.89
C HIS A 735 -22.89 -22.29 -7.04
N ASP A 736 -22.72 -21.04 -6.61
CA ASP A 736 -23.73 -20.01 -6.73
C ASP A 736 -23.13 -18.63 -7.03
N PRO A 737 -22.84 -18.35 -8.32
CA PRO A 737 -22.25 -17.07 -8.70
C PRO A 737 -23.19 -15.89 -8.44
N ARG A 738 -24.51 -16.13 -8.36
CA ARG A 738 -25.52 -15.07 -8.20
C ARG A 738 -25.35 -14.34 -6.87
N THR A 739 -25.13 -15.07 -5.78
CA THR A 739 -24.91 -14.47 -4.46
C THR A 739 -23.66 -13.58 -4.45
N ILE A 740 -22.56 -14.04 -5.05
CA ILE A 740 -21.31 -13.29 -5.13
C ILE A 740 -21.45 -12.05 -6.01
N LEU A 741 -22.09 -12.18 -7.17
CA LEU A 741 -22.34 -11.04 -8.06
C LEU A 741 -23.23 -9.99 -7.41
N ASN A 742 -24.28 -10.39 -6.69
CA ASN A 742 -25.12 -9.47 -5.95
C ASN A 742 -24.34 -8.73 -4.85
N ASP A 743 -23.44 -9.41 -4.12
CA ASP A 743 -22.62 -8.77 -3.08
C ASP A 743 -21.58 -7.81 -3.67
N ILE A 744 -20.96 -8.17 -4.81
CA ILE A 744 -20.09 -7.27 -5.55
C ILE A 744 -20.85 -6.01 -5.97
N GLN A 745 -22.07 -6.14 -6.49
CA GLN A 745 -22.88 -4.98 -6.91
C GLN A 745 -23.25 -4.07 -5.72
N ILE A 746 -23.80 -4.64 -4.64
CA ILE A 746 -24.38 -3.87 -3.52
C ILE A 746 -23.29 -3.37 -2.57
N SER A 747 -22.45 -4.30 -2.10
CA SER A 747 -21.56 -4.05 -0.96
C SER A 747 -20.23 -3.45 -1.41
N PHE A 748 -19.67 -3.96 -2.50
CA PHE A 748 -18.31 -3.60 -2.90
C PHE A 748 -18.26 -2.48 -3.94
N LEU A 749 -19.02 -2.60 -5.03
CA LEU A 749 -19.09 -1.61 -6.10
C LEU A 749 -20.09 -0.48 -5.81
N GLN A 750 -21.14 -0.77 -5.02
CA GLN A 750 -22.22 0.17 -4.69
C GLN A 750 -22.88 0.74 -5.95
N LEU A 751 -23.28 -0.15 -6.86
CA LEU A 751 -23.93 0.24 -8.11
C LEU A 751 -25.27 0.92 -7.84
N LYS A 752 -25.57 1.98 -8.60
CA LYS A 752 -26.83 2.71 -8.50
C LYS A 752 -28.00 1.83 -8.97
N ASN A 753 -27.83 1.15 -10.10
CA ASN A 753 -28.83 0.22 -10.62
C ASN A 753 -28.46 -1.20 -10.19
N PHE A 754 -29.20 -1.74 -9.23
CA PHE A 754 -29.03 -3.14 -8.84
C PHE A 754 -29.81 -4.05 -9.80
N ILE A 755 -29.14 -5.08 -10.33
CA ILE A 755 -29.79 -6.15 -11.10
C ILE A 755 -29.61 -7.47 -10.36
N ASN A 756 -30.73 -8.13 -10.05
CA ASN A 756 -30.68 -9.47 -9.49
C ASN A 756 -29.98 -10.41 -10.47
N SER A 757 -28.85 -10.97 -10.04
CA SER A 757 -28.00 -11.83 -10.87
C SER A 757 -28.70 -13.09 -11.39
N SER A 758 -29.82 -13.49 -10.79
CA SER A 758 -30.69 -14.56 -11.31
C SER A 758 -31.24 -14.27 -12.71
N ASN A 759 -31.34 -12.98 -13.08
CA ASN A 759 -31.77 -12.54 -14.41
C ASN A 759 -30.62 -12.58 -15.44
N LEU A 760 -29.37 -12.53 -14.97
CA LEU A 760 -28.18 -12.42 -15.81
C LEU A 760 -27.45 -13.76 -15.97
N VAL A 761 -27.61 -14.69 -15.02
CA VAL A 761 -26.82 -15.93 -14.96
C VAL A 761 -27.72 -17.12 -14.63
N ARG A 762 -27.61 -18.19 -15.42
CA ARG A 762 -28.37 -19.45 -15.24
C ARG A 762 -27.46 -20.68 -15.37
N TYR A 763 -27.78 -21.74 -14.65
CA TYR A 763 -27.04 -22.99 -14.73
C TYR A 763 -27.33 -23.72 -16.06
N ASN A 764 -26.28 -24.14 -16.76
CA ASN A 764 -26.42 -24.92 -17.99
C ASN A 764 -25.98 -26.36 -17.73
N LYS A 765 -26.94 -27.30 -17.72
CA LYS A 765 -26.70 -28.73 -17.46
C LYS A 765 -25.68 -29.37 -18.42
N LYS A 766 -25.69 -29.00 -19.70
CA LYS A 766 -24.78 -29.56 -20.72
C LYS A 766 -23.35 -29.08 -20.51
N LYS A 767 -23.16 -27.80 -20.15
CA LYS A 767 -21.84 -27.25 -19.83
C LYS A 767 -21.34 -27.73 -18.46
N GLY A 768 -22.24 -27.99 -17.52
CA GLY A 768 -21.90 -28.31 -16.12
C GLY A 768 -21.47 -27.08 -15.31
N PHE A 769 -21.78 -25.88 -15.80
CA PHE A 769 -21.41 -24.60 -15.17
C PHE A 769 -22.52 -23.57 -15.38
N PHE A 770 -22.49 -22.52 -14.57
CA PHE A 770 -23.28 -21.32 -14.80
C PHE A 770 -22.78 -20.55 -16.02
N CYS A 771 -23.73 -20.05 -16.81
CA CYS A 771 -23.48 -19.26 -18.00
C CYS A 771 -24.30 -17.98 -17.95
N SER A 772 -23.80 -16.95 -18.64
CA SER A 772 -24.57 -15.73 -18.86
C SER A 772 -25.83 -16.05 -19.67
N PHE A 773 -26.94 -15.39 -19.35
CA PHE A 773 -28.23 -15.60 -19.97
C PHE A 773 -28.82 -14.25 -20.40
N SER A 774 -29.30 -14.20 -21.65
CA SER A 774 -30.04 -13.04 -22.17
C SER A 774 -31.30 -13.53 -22.88
N ALA A 775 -32.42 -12.84 -22.67
CA ALA A 775 -33.70 -13.16 -23.30
C ALA A 775 -33.64 -13.16 -24.84
N LYS A 776 -32.69 -12.42 -25.45
CA LYS A 776 -32.51 -12.34 -26.92
C LYS A 776 -31.57 -13.39 -27.51
N HIS A 777 -30.62 -13.93 -26.73
CA HIS A 777 -29.51 -14.77 -27.24
C HIS A 777 -29.33 -16.10 -26.49
N ASN A 778 -30.29 -16.52 -25.67
CA ASN A 778 -30.23 -17.73 -24.83
C ASN A 778 -28.94 -17.80 -23.97
N PHE A 779 -28.31 -18.96 -23.85
CA PHE A 779 -27.13 -19.20 -23.02
C PHE A 779 -25.83 -18.78 -23.72
N GLN A 780 -25.06 -17.89 -23.10
CA GLN A 780 -23.70 -17.53 -23.49
C GLN A 780 -22.70 -18.17 -22.52
N CYS A 781 -22.31 -19.42 -22.82
CA CYS A 781 -21.35 -20.17 -22.02
C CYS A 781 -19.89 -19.88 -22.43
N LEU A 782 -18.96 -20.06 -21.49
CA LEU A 782 -17.53 -19.97 -21.79
C LEU A 782 -17.08 -21.08 -22.75
N GLY A 783 -16.08 -20.77 -23.58
CA GLY A 783 -15.49 -21.70 -24.54
C GLY A 783 -14.85 -22.95 -23.91
N ASN A 784 -14.42 -23.89 -24.77
CA ASN A 784 -13.92 -25.21 -24.36
C ASN A 784 -12.63 -25.16 -23.51
N SER A 785 -11.86 -24.08 -23.60
CA SER A 785 -10.67 -23.86 -22.77
C SER A 785 -11.00 -23.56 -21.29
N LYS A 786 -12.27 -23.29 -20.96
CA LYS A 786 -12.75 -22.98 -19.60
C LYS A 786 -13.68 -24.10 -19.12
N GLY A 787 -13.34 -24.68 -17.97
CA GLY A 787 -13.99 -25.90 -17.46
C GLY A 787 -13.55 -27.16 -18.21
N ARG A 788 -12.27 -27.27 -18.58
CA ARG A 788 -11.72 -28.48 -19.21
C ARG A 788 -11.93 -29.69 -18.31
N ARG A 789 -12.30 -30.81 -18.91
CA ARG A 789 -12.26 -32.13 -18.27
C ARG A 789 -10.85 -32.68 -18.49
N TYR A 790 -10.12 -32.88 -17.40
CA TYR A 790 -8.80 -33.50 -17.37
C TYR A 790 -8.83 -34.61 -16.32
N GLU A 791 -7.87 -35.53 -16.41
CA GLU A 791 -7.73 -36.62 -15.44
C GLU A 791 -7.69 -36.09 -14.01
N ASN A 792 -8.31 -36.83 -13.11
CA ASN A 792 -8.26 -36.50 -11.69
C ASN A 792 -6.80 -36.58 -11.21
N MET A 793 -6.45 -35.65 -10.33
CA MET A 793 -5.14 -35.66 -9.66
C MET A 793 -4.93 -36.98 -8.91
N SER A 794 -3.73 -37.56 -9.02
CA SER A 794 -3.36 -38.76 -8.26
C SER A 794 -3.45 -38.53 -6.76
N SER A 795 -3.62 -39.62 -6.00
CA SER A 795 -3.61 -39.58 -4.53
C SER A 795 -2.30 -38.98 -3.99
N TYR A 796 -1.17 -39.39 -4.58
CA TYR A 796 0.16 -38.87 -4.23
C TYR A 796 0.25 -37.34 -4.43
N SER A 797 -0.10 -36.84 -5.62
CA SER A 797 -0.06 -35.40 -5.91
C SER A 797 -0.96 -34.59 -4.96
N ARG A 798 -2.14 -35.12 -4.63
CA ARG A 798 -3.08 -34.47 -3.71
C ARG A 798 -2.51 -34.37 -2.30
N GLU A 799 -1.94 -35.46 -1.79
CA GLU A 799 -1.31 -35.48 -0.47
C GLU A 799 -0.11 -34.54 -0.41
N TYR A 800 0.75 -34.57 -1.43
CA TYR A 800 1.90 -33.67 -1.55
C TYR A 800 1.46 -32.20 -1.48
N LEU A 801 0.46 -31.80 -2.27
CA LEU A 801 0.00 -30.42 -2.33
C LEU A 801 -0.70 -29.97 -1.05
N ASN A 802 -1.50 -30.85 -0.42
CA ASN A 802 -2.11 -30.58 0.88
C ASN A 802 -1.04 -30.30 1.95
N ASN A 803 0.01 -31.14 2.00
CA ASN A 803 1.12 -30.96 2.94
C ASN A 803 1.92 -29.70 2.63
N TYR A 804 2.21 -29.43 1.35
CA TYR A 804 2.93 -28.25 0.89
C TYR A 804 2.21 -26.95 1.27
N TYR A 805 0.89 -26.87 1.03
CA TYR A 805 0.13 -25.64 1.29
C TYR A 805 -0.38 -25.51 2.72
N LEU A 806 -0.28 -26.53 3.57
CA LEU A 806 -0.79 -26.49 4.94
C LEU A 806 -0.33 -25.24 5.70
N PHE A 807 0.96 -24.93 5.66
CA PHE A 807 1.54 -23.76 6.31
C PHE A 807 1.06 -22.43 5.67
N HIS A 808 0.99 -22.37 4.35
CA HIS A 808 0.51 -21.18 3.64
C HIS A 808 -0.99 -20.91 3.90
N ASN A 809 -1.81 -21.96 3.98
CA ASN A 809 -3.23 -21.88 4.32
C ASN A 809 -3.44 -21.40 5.77
N GLN A 810 -2.62 -21.86 6.72
CA GLN A 810 -2.65 -21.35 8.10
C GLN A 810 -2.31 -19.85 8.17
N LYS A 811 -1.29 -19.40 7.41
CA LYS A 811 -0.99 -17.96 7.28
C LYS A 811 -2.16 -17.19 6.66
N LEU A 812 -2.79 -17.74 5.63
CA LEU A 812 -3.95 -17.12 4.98
C LEU A 812 -5.12 -16.95 5.95
N ILE A 813 -5.46 -17.97 6.76
CA ILE A 813 -6.52 -17.87 7.76
C ILE A 813 -6.25 -16.73 8.75
N LYS A 814 -5.01 -16.64 9.26
CA LYS A 814 -4.61 -15.58 10.20
C LYS A 814 -4.75 -14.20 9.54
N LEU A 815 -4.26 -14.07 8.31
CA LEU A 815 -4.32 -12.83 7.53
C LEU A 815 -5.76 -12.37 7.29
N LEU A 816 -6.61 -13.27 6.76
CA LEU A 816 -8.00 -12.95 6.44
C LEU A 816 -8.78 -12.53 7.68
N ARG A 817 -8.57 -13.22 8.82
CA ARG A 817 -9.18 -12.83 10.10
C ARG A 817 -8.71 -11.47 10.58
N TYR A 818 -7.41 -11.20 10.51
CA TYR A 818 -6.84 -9.93 10.97
C TYR A 818 -7.45 -8.73 10.22
N TYR A 819 -7.68 -8.88 8.90
CA TYR A 819 -8.29 -7.84 8.07
C TYR A 819 -9.82 -7.95 7.93
N ASN A 820 -10.48 -8.80 8.73
CA ASN A 820 -11.93 -9.03 8.74
C ASN A 820 -12.53 -9.49 7.39
N TYR A 821 -11.77 -10.23 6.59
CA TYR A 821 -12.29 -10.91 5.41
C TYR A 821 -13.01 -12.21 5.77
N SER A 822 -14.03 -12.56 4.98
CA SER A 822 -14.66 -13.88 5.05
C SER A 822 -13.66 -14.96 4.63
N LEU A 823 -13.64 -16.07 5.38
CA LEU A 823 -12.82 -17.22 5.04
C LEU A 823 -13.49 -18.01 3.91
N PRO A 824 -12.77 -18.33 2.81
CA PRO A 824 -13.28 -19.25 1.81
C PRO A 824 -13.62 -20.61 2.42
N LEU A 825 -14.69 -21.24 1.94
CA LEU A 825 -15.18 -22.51 2.46
C LEU A 825 -14.16 -23.62 2.27
N TRP A 826 -13.53 -23.71 1.10
CA TRP A 826 -12.45 -24.66 0.85
C TRP A 826 -11.28 -24.53 1.86
N LEU A 827 -11.05 -23.34 2.41
CA LEU A 827 -10.00 -23.07 3.39
C LEU A 827 -10.40 -23.51 4.80
N ILE A 828 -11.69 -23.45 5.11
CA ILE A 828 -12.26 -23.97 6.36
C ILE A 828 -12.19 -25.51 6.36
N PHE A 829 -12.57 -26.12 5.23
CA PHE A 829 -12.67 -27.58 5.06
C PHE A 829 -11.36 -28.29 4.71
N SER A 830 -10.25 -27.58 4.49
CA SER A 830 -8.93 -28.18 4.20
C SER A 830 -7.99 -28.20 5.41
N ASN A 831 -8.42 -27.71 6.59
CA ASN A 831 -7.55 -27.59 7.76
C ASN A 831 -7.74 -28.77 8.74
N PRO A 832 -6.83 -29.77 8.76
CA PRO A 832 -7.00 -31.03 9.48
C PRO A 832 -7.11 -30.88 11.01
N ILE A 833 -6.74 -29.72 11.58
CA ILE A 833 -6.77 -29.47 13.04
C ILE A 833 -8.22 -29.51 13.61
N LYS A 834 -9.27 -29.50 12.77
CA LYS A 834 -10.67 -29.66 13.22
C LYS A 834 -11.47 -30.79 12.54
N LEU A 835 -10.93 -31.46 11.53
CA LEU A 835 -11.75 -32.24 10.59
C LEU A 835 -11.83 -33.76 10.81
N SER A 836 -10.93 -34.38 11.57
CA SER A 836 -10.77 -35.84 11.44
C SER A 836 -11.60 -36.73 12.38
N LYS A 837 -12.37 -36.20 13.33
CA LYS A 837 -13.29 -37.04 14.17
C LYS A 837 -14.70 -36.48 14.34
N ARG A 838 -14.90 -35.17 14.16
CA ARG A 838 -16.13 -34.46 14.51
C ARG A 838 -17.04 -34.10 13.34
N PHE A 839 -16.60 -34.32 12.09
CA PHE A 839 -17.43 -34.06 10.91
C PHE A 839 -18.32 -35.26 10.54
N LEU A 840 -17.87 -36.47 10.87
CA LEU A 840 -18.68 -37.70 10.78
C LEU A 840 -19.89 -37.68 11.73
N SER A 841 -19.89 -36.84 12.77
CA SER A 841 -21.04 -36.69 13.65
C SER A 841 -22.10 -35.72 13.11
N LEU A 842 -21.75 -34.76 12.24
CA LEU A 842 -22.71 -33.82 11.63
C LEU A 842 -23.59 -34.49 10.58
N SER A 843 -23.09 -35.50 9.85
CA SER A 843 -23.91 -36.32 8.94
C SER A 843 -24.99 -37.13 9.66
N ASN A 844 -24.80 -37.43 10.94
CA ASN A 844 -25.82 -38.11 11.75
C ASN A 844 -26.94 -37.17 12.22
N VAL A 845 -26.81 -35.85 12.04
CA VAL A 845 -27.76 -34.85 12.55
C VAL A 845 -28.75 -34.38 11.45
N VAL A 846 -28.41 -34.50 10.15
CA VAL A 846 -29.25 -33.97 9.04
C VAL A 846 -29.16 -34.86 7.77
N HIS A 847 -30.30 -35.34 7.27
CA HIS A 847 -30.47 -35.97 5.93
C HIS A 847 -31.76 -35.46 5.28
N THR A 848 -31.80 -35.09 4.01
CA THR A 848 -33.05 -34.65 3.32
C THR A 848 -33.63 -35.74 2.41
N ALA A 849 -34.96 -35.91 2.42
CA ALA A 849 -35.68 -36.65 1.39
C ALA A 849 -36.37 -35.65 0.43
N GLU A 850 -36.15 -35.80 -0.89
CA GLU A 850 -36.94 -35.09 -1.91
C GLU A 850 -38.30 -35.79 -2.08
N GLY A 851 -39.37 -35.21 -1.55
CA GLY A 851 -40.75 -35.68 -1.73
C GLY A 851 -41.75 -34.53 -1.73
N ARG A 852 -42.69 -34.53 -2.68
CA ARG A 852 -43.75 -33.52 -2.81
C ARG A 852 -44.70 -33.55 -1.60
N MET A 853 -45.13 -32.37 -1.15
CA MET A 853 -46.18 -32.17 -0.14
C MET A 853 -47.42 -33.04 -0.40
N GLY A 854 -47.74 -33.91 0.56
CA GLY A 854 -49.00 -34.62 0.72
C GLY A 854 -49.32 -34.75 2.21
N TYR A 855 -50.61 -34.71 2.57
CA TYR A 855 -51.15 -34.64 3.94
C TYR A 855 -50.44 -35.55 4.97
N PRO A 856 -50.14 -35.05 6.19
CA PRO A 856 -49.48 -35.83 7.23
C PRO A 856 -50.54 -36.68 7.96
N SER A 857 -50.81 -37.87 7.42
CA SER A 857 -51.44 -38.92 8.20
C SER A 857 -50.56 -40.18 8.14
N GLU A 858 -50.05 -40.56 9.32
CA GLU A 858 -49.46 -41.86 9.65
C GLU A 858 -48.06 -42.26 9.12
N ARG A 859 -47.24 -41.35 8.59
CA ARG A 859 -45.82 -41.66 8.29
C ARG A 859 -44.86 -40.62 8.87
N TYR A 860 -44.03 -41.06 9.80
CA TYR A 860 -42.83 -40.35 10.25
C TYR A 860 -41.75 -40.52 9.16
N GLU A 861 -41.50 -39.47 8.37
CA GLU A 861 -40.35 -39.42 7.46
C GLU A 861 -39.18 -38.75 8.19
N PRO A 862 -37.96 -39.33 8.16
CA PRO A 862 -36.80 -38.72 8.78
C PRO A 862 -36.43 -37.44 8.01
N THR A 863 -36.71 -36.30 8.64
CA THR A 863 -36.30 -34.93 8.30
C THR A 863 -37.15 -34.22 7.23
N THR A 864 -38.16 -33.48 7.68
CA THR A 864 -38.82 -32.44 6.89
C THR A 864 -38.38 -31.07 7.39
N ILE A 865 -37.78 -30.25 6.53
CA ILE A 865 -37.61 -28.82 6.82
C ILE A 865 -39.00 -28.19 6.68
N ALA A 866 -39.67 -27.89 7.79
CA ALA A 866 -40.87 -27.06 7.76
C ALA A 866 -40.45 -25.62 7.42
N ALA A 867 -40.32 -25.32 6.13
CA ALA A 867 -40.00 -23.99 5.64
C ALA A 867 -41.08 -23.01 6.14
N MET A 868 -40.73 -22.15 7.11
CA MET A 868 -41.53 -20.96 7.37
C MET A 868 -41.33 -19.99 6.21
N ASP A 869 -42.46 -19.53 5.69
CA ASP A 869 -42.57 -18.46 4.73
C ASP A 869 -41.72 -17.26 5.19
N THR A 870 -40.63 -16.98 4.46
CA THR A 870 -39.63 -15.95 4.83
C THR A 870 -40.19 -14.53 4.76
N ASP A 871 -41.43 -14.36 4.30
CA ASP A 871 -42.11 -13.08 4.20
C ASP A 871 -42.87 -12.70 5.50
N ASN A 872 -43.08 -13.63 6.44
CA ASN A 872 -43.81 -13.36 7.68
C ASN A 872 -42.90 -13.11 8.89
N LYS A 873 -43.02 -11.92 9.49
CA LYS A 873 -42.29 -11.45 10.70
C LYS A 873 -42.62 -12.21 12.02
N ARG A 874 -43.17 -13.43 11.98
CA ARG A 874 -43.63 -14.15 13.19
C ARG A 874 -42.54 -15.08 13.72
N LEU A 875 -42.34 -15.08 15.04
CA LEU A 875 -41.39 -15.96 15.73
C LEU A 875 -41.92 -17.41 15.81
N PRO A 876 -41.07 -18.44 15.67
CA PRO A 876 -41.44 -19.85 15.73
C PRO A 876 -41.69 -20.31 17.18
N LEU A 877 -42.75 -19.80 17.80
CA LEU A 877 -43.11 -20.17 19.18
C LEU A 877 -43.69 -21.59 19.23
N ILE A 878 -43.29 -22.37 20.22
CA ILE A 878 -43.84 -23.71 20.49
C ILE A 878 -45.17 -23.53 21.23
N THR A 879 -46.31 -23.73 20.56
CA THR A 879 -47.65 -23.41 21.08
C THR A 879 -48.39 -24.59 21.68
N GLY A 880 -47.93 -25.82 21.47
CA GLY A 880 -48.51 -27.02 22.07
C GLY A 880 -47.52 -28.17 22.16
N LEU A 881 -47.65 -28.98 23.21
CA LEU A 881 -46.87 -30.20 23.42
C LEU A 881 -47.78 -31.42 23.28
N TYR A 882 -47.36 -32.40 22.49
CA TYR A 882 -48.01 -33.70 22.33
C TYR A 882 -47.07 -34.80 22.83
N GLU A 883 -47.63 -35.97 23.15
CA GLU A 883 -46.85 -37.10 23.67
C GLU A 883 -45.68 -37.48 22.77
N ASP A 884 -45.81 -37.32 21.45
CA ASP A 884 -44.84 -37.71 20.43
C ASP A 884 -44.32 -36.52 19.58
N GLY A 885 -44.60 -35.26 19.96
CA GLY A 885 -44.24 -34.11 19.13
C GLY A 885 -44.67 -32.73 19.64
N PHE A 886 -44.62 -31.74 18.76
CA PHE A 886 -44.79 -30.31 19.09
C PHE A 886 -45.70 -29.61 18.06
N MET A 887 -46.49 -28.64 18.52
CA MET A 887 -47.17 -27.66 17.65
C MET A 887 -46.42 -26.33 17.67
N ILE A 888 -46.27 -25.73 16.48
CA ILE A 888 -45.56 -24.47 16.27
C ILE A 888 -46.54 -23.41 15.79
N ALA A 889 -46.39 -22.18 16.28
CA ALA A 889 -47.25 -21.05 15.89
C ALA A 889 -47.28 -20.87 14.36
N GLY A 890 -48.47 -21.04 13.77
CA GLY A 890 -48.69 -20.86 12.33
C GLY A 890 -48.24 -22.04 11.45
N GLN A 891 -47.95 -23.20 12.03
CA GLN A 891 -47.64 -24.44 11.31
C GLN A 891 -48.42 -25.64 11.87
N ASP A 892 -48.45 -26.72 11.09
CA ASP A 892 -49.01 -28.01 11.52
C ASP A 892 -48.11 -28.72 12.55
N ARG A 893 -48.65 -29.73 13.22
CA ARG A 893 -47.96 -30.54 14.24
C ARG A 893 -46.72 -31.23 13.67
N LEU A 894 -45.58 -31.04 14.32
CA LEU A 894 -44.33 -31.75 14.07
C LEU A 894 -44.25 -32.96 14.99
N VAL A 895 -44.13 -34.15 14.41
CA VAL A 895 -43.91 -35.39 15.17
C VAL A 895 -42.41 -35.58 15.35
N GLY A 896 -41.95 -35.85 16.57
CA GLY A 896 -40.55 -36.12 16.88
C GLY A 896 -39.84 -35.10 17.77
N ALA A 897 -38.57 -35.38 18.06
CA ALA A 897 -37.67 -34.39 18.65
C ALA A 897 -37.38 -33.26 17.65
N ILE A 898 -37.18 -32.04 18.14
CA ILE A 898 -36.94 -30.84 17.33
C ILE A 898 -35.74 -30.05 17.82
N PHE A 899 -35.09 -29.34 16.90
CA PHE A 899 -34.04 -28.37 17.17
C PHE A 899 -34.48 -27.01 16.64
N SER A 900 -34.54 -26.01 17.52
CA SER A 900 -35.12 -24.70 17.28
C SER A 900 -34.06 -23.61 17.25
N PHE A 901 -34.15 -22.76 16.22
CA PHE A 901 -33.37 -21.56 15.98
C PHE A 901 -34.29 -20.35 16.19
N PRO A 902 -33.73 -19.12 16.34
CA PRO A 902 -34.55 -17.94 16.54
C PRO A 902 -35.64 -17.67 15.47
N ARG A 903 -35.49 -18.22 14.27
CA ARG A 903 -36.45 -18.01 13.16
C ARG A 903 -36.87 -19.29 12.43
N GLN A 904 -36.37 -20.46 12.82
CA GLN A 904 -36.60 -21.72 12.10
C GLN A 904 -36.60 -22.90 13.08
N ILE A 905 -37.31 -23.98 12.76
CA ILE A 905 -37.31 -25.24 13.52
C ILE A 905 -37.01 -26.38 12.55
N ILE A 906 -36.20 -27.33 12.99
CA ILE A 906 -35.91 -28.58 12.26
C ILE A 906 -36.26 -29.78 13.14
N CYS A 907 -36.57 -30.92 12.52
CA CYS A 907 -36.61 -32.18 13.26
C CYS A 907 -35.19 -32.58 13.69
N TRP A 908 -35.04 -33.03 14.92
CA TRP A 908 -33.77 -33.42 15.54
C TRP A 908 -33.69 -34.94 15.58
N ASN A 909 -32.59 -35.50 15.08
CA ASN A 909 -32.41 -36.94 14.93
C ASN A 909 -32.04 -37.63 16.26
N VAL A 910 -32.97 -37.60 17.21
CA VAL A 910 -32.86 -38.18 18.56
C VAL A 910 -34.17 -38.90 18.87
N PHE A 911 -34.11 -40.21 19.13
CA PHE A 911 -35.29 -41.05 19.35
C PHE A 911 -35.52 -41.42 20.82
N SER A 912 -34.51 -41.20 21.67
CA SER A 912 -34.58 -41.30 23.13
C SER A 912 -33.70 -40.24 23.79
N PRO A 913 -34.00 -39.82 25.03
CA PRO A 913 -33.18 -38.86 25.78
C PRO A 913 -31.73 -39.29 25.97
N GLU A 914 -31.46 -40.59 26.00
CA GLU A 914 -30.11 -41.16 26.11
C GLU A 914 -29.27 -40.92 24.83
N GLU A 915 -29.90 -40.67 23.69
CA GLU A 915 -29.25 -40.30 22.42
C GLU A 915 -28.92 -38.79 22.33
N ILE A 916 -29.26 -38.01 23.36
CA ILE A 916 -28.82 -36.61 23.50
C ILE A 916 -27.35 -36.62 23.94
N THR A 917 -26.45 -36.72 22.96
CA THR A 917 -25.01 -36.89 23.09
C THR A 917 -24.28 -35.62 22.63
N PRO A 918 -22.98 -35.45 22.95
CA PRO A 918 -22.17 -34.38 22.37
C PRO A 918 -22.26 -34.31 20.83
N GLU A 919 -22.34 -35.47 20.19
CA GLU A 919 -22.47 -35.63 18.75
C GLU A 919 -23.80 -35.08 18.22
N SER A 920 -24.92 -35.39 18.87
CA SER A 920 -26.24 -34.88 18.44
C SER A 920 -26.44 -33.38 18.70
N LEU A 921 -25.59 -32.77 19.53
CA LEU A 921 -25.52 -31.33 19.80
C LEU A 921 -24.36 -30.61 19.05
N ALA A 922 -23.66 -31.30 18.14
CA ALA A 922 -22.49 -30.75 17.43
C ALA A 922 -22.80 -29.45 16.65
N LEU A 923 -24.07 -29.22 16.30
CA LEU A 923 -24.50 -28.01 15.61
C LEU A 923 -24.17 -26.72 16.40
N LEU A 924 -24.18 -26.78 17.73
CA LEU A 924 -23.85 -25.63 18.59
C LEU A 924 -22.40 -25.13 18.43
N GLU A 925 -21.48 -25.96 17.92
CA GLU A 925 -20.08 -25.55 17.65
C GLU A 925 -19.93 -24.70 16.37
N VAL A 926 -20.83 -24.89 15.41
CA VAL A 926 -20.70 -24.34 14.04
C VAL A 926 -21.65 -23.18 13.76
N VAL A 927 -22.74 -23.09 14.53
CA VAL A 927 -23.72 -22.01 14.45
C VAL A 927 -23.11 -20.65 14.78
N GLN A 928 -23.44 -19.64 13.98
CA GLN A 928 -23.06 -18.23 14.17
C GLN A 928 -24.26 -17.33 13.85
N PRO A 929 -24.62 -16.33 14.69
CA PRO A 929 -23.95 -15.96 15.94
C PRO A 929 -24.10 -17.03 17.04
N ARG A 930 -23.09 -17.13 17.92
CA ARG A 930 -23.09 -18.09 19.04
C ARG A 930 -24.28 -17.77 19.99
N PRO A 931 -25.10 -18.75 20.40
CA PRO A 931 -26.21 -18.51 21.31
C PRO A 931 -25.75 -17.85 22.61
N GLU A 932 -26.55 -16.93 23.14
CA GLU A 932 -26.40 -16.48 24.53
C GLU A 932 -26.77 -17.60 25.49
N ILE A 933 -27.85 -18.30 25.16
CA ILE A 933 -28.42 -19.39 25.95
C ILE A 933 -28.93 -20.53 25.07
N PHE A 934 -28.65 -21.76 25.47
CA PHE A 934 -29.18 -22.98 24.87
C PHE A 934 -30.13 -23.67 25.83
N VAL A 935 -31.38 -23.90 25.41
CA VAL A 935 -32.43 -24.53 26.22
C VAL A 935 -32.64 -25.96 25.75
N LEU A 936 -32.48 -26.94 26.64
CA LEU A 936 -32.62 -28.36 26.33
C LEU A 936 -33.80 -28.96 27.09
N GLY A 937 -34.83 -29.39 26.35
CA GLY A 937 -35.96 -30.19 26.83
C GLY A 937 -35.68 -31.68 26.69
N PHE A 938 -35.59 -32.41 27.81
CA PHE A 938 -35.17 -33.83 27.83
C PHE A 938 -36.31 -34.85 27.97
N GLY A 939 -37.55 -34.42 27.76
CA GLY A 939 -38.77 -35.19 27.98
C GLY A 939 -39.28 -35.01 29.41
N THR A 940 -39.57 -36.12 30.09
CA THR A 940 -40.13 -36.12 31.45
C THR A 940 -39.03 -36.15 32.52
N ARG A 941 -39.38 -35.82 33.78
CA ARG A 941 -38.43 -35.77 34.91
C ARG A 941 -37.73 -37.11 35.21
N THR A 942 -38.23 -38.22 34.68
CA THR A 942 -37.64 -39.56 34.85
C THR A 942 -36.48 -39.84 33.89
N ASN A 943 -36.35 -39.04 32.82
CA ASN A 943 -35.35 -39.22 31.79
C ASN A 943 -33.99 -38.69 32.26
N LYS A 944 -32.89 -39.36 31.86
CA LYS A 944 -31.52 -38.97 32.25
C LYS A 944 -30.70 -38.58 31.03
N ILE A 945 -30.14 -37.37 31.04
CA ILE A 945 -29.18 -36.95 30.02
C ILE A 945 -27.79 -37.48 30.39
N PRO A 946 -27.03 -38.02 29.42
CA PRO A 946 -25.66 -38.46 29.66
C PRO A 946 -24.78 -37.36 30.31
N PRO A 947 -24.00 -37.66 31.36
CA PRO A 947 -23.14 -36.67 32.03
C PRO A 947 -22.12 -36.01 31.09
N GLU A 948 -21.66 -36.75 30.09
CA GLU A 948 -20.72 -36.29 29.06
C GLU A 948 -21.31 -35.15 28.22
N THR A 949 -22.61 -35.19 27.93
CA THR A 949 -23.32 -34.14 27.20
C THR A 949 -23.36 -32.84 27.99
N ILE A 950 -23.57 -32.91 29.31
CA ILE A 950 -23.57 -31.73 30.18
C ILE A 950 -22.17 -31.10 30.26
N GLN A 951 -21.13 -31.94 30.38
CA GLN A 951 -19.74 -31.46 30.32
C GLN A 951 -19.40 -30.83 28.97
N TYR A 952 -19.93 -31.40 27.88
CA TYR A 952 -19.76 -30.87 26.54
C TYR A 952 -20.38 -29.48 26.39
N ILE A 953 -21.65 -29.28 26.76
CA ILE A 953 -22.31 -27.96 26.70
C ILE A 953 -21.55 -26.92 27.54
N ARG A 954 -21.04 -27.31 28.72
CA ARG A 954 -20.16 -26.45 29.54
C ARG A 954 -18.87 -26.06 28.81
N SER A 955 -18.23 -27.01 28.11
CA SER A 955 -17.02 -26.75 27.33
C SER A 955 -17.27 -25.75 26.19
N LEU A 956 -18.51 -25.70 25.69
CA LEU A 956 -18.94 -24.74 24.68
C LEU A 956 -19.17 -23.33 25.23
N LYS A 957 -18.90 -23.00 26.50
CA LYS A 957 -19.00 -21.61 27.04
C LYS A 957 -20.24 -20.84 26.54
N ILE A 958 -21.40 -21.50 26.48
CA ILE A 958 -22.72 -20.94 26.15
C ILE A 958 -23.55 -21.06 27.43
N GLY A 959 -24.38 -20.06 27.75
CA GLY A 959 -25.34 -20.22 28.85
C GLY A 959 -26.28 -21.37 28.53
N TYR A 960 -26.71 -22.18 29.49
CA TYR A 960 -27.59 -23.30 29.17
C TYR A 960 -28.58 -23.59 30.28
N GLU A 961 -29.77 -24.03 29.89
CA GLU A 961 -30.79 -24.55 30.79
C GLU A 961 -31.23 -25.93 30.32
N ILE A 962 -31.32 -26.87 31.25
CA ILE A 962 -31.75 -28.25 31.00
C ILE A 962 -32.98 -28.47 31.87
N LEU A 963 -34.14 -28.62 31.24
CA LEU A 963 -35.44 -28.64 31.90
C LEU A 963 -36.32 -29.77 31.35
N PRO A 964 -37.32 -30.26 32.10
CA PRO A 964 -38.40 -31.05 31.53
C PRO A 964 -38.98 -30.33 30.31
N THR A 965 -39.34 -31.05 29.26
CA THR A 965 -39.66 -30.45 27.95
C THR A 965 -40.75 -29.40 28.00
N THR A 966 -41.79 -29.60 28.82
CA THR A 966 -42.84 -28.60 29.09
C THR A 966 -42.24 -27.26 29.53
N GLN A 967 -41.41 -27.27 30.57
CA GLN A 967 -40.74 -26.08 31.11
C GLN A 967 -39.71 -25.51 30.14
N ALA A 968 -39.01 -26.38 29.40
CA ALA A 968 -38.03 -25.96 28.40
C ALA A 968 -38.67 -25.16 27.27
N CYS A 969 -39.84 -25.60 26.77
CA CYS A 969 -40.59 -24.90 25.74
C CYS A 969 -41.07 -23.52 26.22
N GLU A 970 -41.54 -23.41 27.47
CA GLU A 970 -41.93 -22.13 28.08
C GLU A 970 -40.75 -21.16 28.19
N THR A 971 -39.62 -21.61 28.76
CA THR A 971 -38.40 -20.79 28.86
C THR A 971 -37.90 -20.34 27.50
N PHE A 972 -37.87 -21.25 26.52
CA PHE A 972 -37.44 -20.93 25.16
C PHE A 972 -38.32 -19.86 24.52
N ASN A 973 -39.65 -20.02 24.58
CA ASN A 973 -40.60 -19.06 24.02
C ASN A 973 -40.47 -17.69 24.70
N PHE A 974 -40.29 -17.65 26.02
CA PHE A 974 -40.09 -16.41 26.77
C PHE A 974 -38.81 -15.69 26.32
N LEU A 975 -37.67 -16.39 26.30
CA LEU A 975 -36.38 -15.84 25.89
C LEU A 975 -36.39 -15.38 24.42
N LEU A 976 -37.08 -16.13 23.56
CA LEU A 976 -37.21 -15.80 22.15
C LEU A 976 -38.10 -14.55 21.94
N SER A 977 -39.17 -14.43 22.72
CA SER A 977 -40.07 -13.25 22.69
C SER A 977 -39.40 -11.99 23.23
N ASP A 978 -38.44 -12.14 24.15
CA ASP A 978 -37.59 -11.06 24.68
C ASP A 978 -36.43 -10.68 23.73
N ASN A 979 -36.47 -11.15 22.48
CA ASN A 979 -35.44 -10.94 21.44
C ASN A 979 -34.02 -11.38 21.84
N ARG A 980 -33.90 -12.32 22.79
CA ARG A 980 -32.60 -12.90 23.14
C ARG A 980 -32.18 -13.94 22.11
N LEU A 981 -30.87 -14.06 21.88
CA LEU A 981 -30.32 -15.05 20.96
C LEU A 981 -30.31 -16.44 21.61
N VAL A 982 -31.48 -17.08 21.64
CA VAL A 982 -31.72 -18.40 22.23
C VAL A 982 -31.84 -19.50 21.18
N TYR A 983 -31.27 -20.66 21.48
CA TYR A 983 -31.37 -21.88 20.68
C TYR A 983 -31.97 -22.98 21.54
N GLY A 984 -32.74 -23.90 20.94
CA GLY A 984 -33.45 -24.93 21.68
C GLY A 984 -33.27 -26.32 21.10
N GLY A 985 -33.14 -27.35 21.93
CA GLY A 985 -33.33 -28.75 21.52
C GLY A 985 -34.42 -29.37 22.39
N PHE A 986 -35.45 -29.96 21.80
CA PHE A 986 -36.60 -30.46 22.56
C PHE A 986 -36.95 -31.88 22.16
N PHE A 987 -36.98 -32.76 23.16
CA PHE A 987 -37.42 -34.15 23.03
C PHE A 987 -38.86 -34.30 23.59
N PRO A 988 -39.81 -34.96 22.90
CA PRO A 988 -41.20 -35.09 23.38
C PRO A 988 -41.32 -36.02 24.60
N GLU A 989 -42.52 -36.15 25.19
CA GLU A 989 -42.68 -36.87 26.45
C GLU A 989 -42.58 -38.41 26.32
N LYS A 990 -42.90 -38.97 25.15
CA LYS A 990 -42.86 -40.41 24.87
C LYS A 990 -41.57 -40.83 24.15
N ASN A 991 -40.97 -41.91 24.60
CA ASN A 991 -39.89 -42.60 23.87
C ASN A 991 -40.44 -43.19 22.56
N LEU A 992 -39.84 -42.84 21.44
CA LEU A 992 -40.28 -43.26 20.10
C LEU A 992 -39.71 -44.64 19.68
N ALA A 993 -39.00 -45.31 20.58
CA ALA A 993 -38.38 -46.62 20.34
C ALA A 993 -39.39 -47.77 20.45
N ASP A 994 -40.22 -47.96 19.42
CA ASP A 994 -41.09 -49.14 19.29
C ASP A 994 -40.41 -50.25 18.44
N GLN A 995 -40.67 -51.53 18.76
CA GLN A 995 -39.91 -52.69 18.26
C GLN A 995 -39.89 -52.86 16.72
N ASN A 996 -40.83 -52.25 16.00
CA ASN A 996 -40.89 -52.28 14.54
C ASN A 996 -40.08 -51.18 13.84
N TYR A 997 -39.51 -50.22 14.58
CA TYR A 997 -38.80 -49.08 14.02
C TYR A 997 -37.34 -49.39 13.65
N GLY A 998 -36.68 -50.29 14.40
CA GLY A 998 -35.33 -50.77 14.10
C GLY A 998 -35.23 -51.48 12.74
N LEU A 999 -36.29 -52.19 12.34
CA LEU A 999 -36.37 -52.85 11.03
C LEU A 999 -36.52 -51.83 9.88
N ARG A 1000 -37.29 -50.75 10.10
CA ARG A 1000 -37.43 -49.64 9.13
C ARG A 1000 -36.13 -48.83 8.98
N LYS A 1001 -35.39 -48.62 10.07
CA LYS A 1001 -34.06 -48.01 10.07
C LYS A 1001 -33.05 -48.85 9.28
N ALA A 1002 -33.08 -50.17 9.43
CA ALA A 1002 -32.21 -51.08 8.69
C ALA A 1002 -32.52 -51.11 7.18
N ILE A 1003 -33.80 -51.09 6.78
CA ILE A 1003 -34.23 -51.07 5.37
C ILE A 1003 -33.91 -49.71 4.70
N ALA A 1004 -34.08 -48.59 5.41
CA ALA A 1004 -33.69 -47.27 4.89
C ALA A 1004 -32.16 -47.13 4.74
N HIS A 1005 -31.40 -47.68 5.69
CA HIS A 1005 -29.93 -47.75 5.58
C HIS A 1005 -29.48 -48.68 4.43
N SER A 1006 -30.15 -49.81 4.17
CA SER A 1006 -29.72 -50.70 3.10
C SER A 1006 -30.02 -50.16 1.69
N GLN A 1007 -31.11 -49.41 1.51
CA GLN A 1007 -31.51 -48.85 0.21
C GLN A 1007 -30.72 -47.58 -0.21
N LEU A 1008 -30.04 -46.92 0.73
CA LEU A 1008 -29.20 -45.74 0.47
C LEU A 1008 -27.75 -46.07 0.09
N TYR A 1009 -27.28 -47.30 0.30
CA TYR A 1009 -25.88 -47.71 0.09
C TYR A 1009 -25.61 -48.43 -1.25
N GLU A 1010 -26.60 -48.54 -2.14
CA GLU A 1010 -26.40 -49.08 -3.50
C GLU A 1010 -26.15 -48.01 -4.59
N LYS A 1011 -25.90 -46.75 -4.21
CA LYS A 1011 -25.51 -45.68 -5.16
C LYS A 1011 -24.11 -45.18 -4.87
N ASP A 1012 -23.29 -45.14 -5.92
CA ASP A 1012 -21.86 -44.77 -5.97
C ASP A 1012 -21.39 -43.83 -4.84
N GLU A 1013 -20.43 -44.29 -4.03
CA GLU A 1013 -19.88 -43.60 -2.85
C GLU A 1013 -19.35 -42.18 -3.12
N GLU A 1014 -19.00 -41.85 -4.38
CA GLU A 1014 -18.50 -40.53 -4.77
C GLU A 1014 -19.63 -39.52 -5.00
N TYR A 1015 -20.82 -39.97 -5.42
CA TYR A 1015 -22.00 -39.11 -5.62
C TYR A 1015 -22.63 -38.69 -4.27
N VAL A 1016 -22.72 -39.62 -3.31
CA VAL A 1016 -23.31 -39.41 -1.98
C VAL A 1016 -22.49 -38.43 -1.12
N LYS A 1017 -21.16 -38.46 -1.21
CA LYS A 1017 -20.29 -37.48 -0.53
C LYS A 1017 -20.49 -36.06 -1.06
N THR A 1018 -20.83 -35.93 -2.33
CA THR A 1018 -20.98 -34.62 -3.00
C THR A 1018 -22.31 -33.94 -2.63
N ASP A 1019 -23.40 -34.71 -2.52
CA ASP A 1019 -24.69 -34.20 -2.06
C ASP A 1019 -24.69 -33.91 -0.54
N MET A 1020 -24.06 -34.73 0.30
CA MET A 1020 -23.92 -34.42 1.73
C MET A 1020 -23.08 -33.16 2.01
N LEU A 1021 -22.02 -32.92 1.22
CA LEU A 1021 -21.25 -31.67 1.28
C LEU A 1021 -22.07 -30.48 0.81
N ARG A 1022 -22.93 -30.66 -0.20
CA ARG A 1022 -23.85 -29.65 -0.73
C ARG A 1022 -24.95 -29.28 0.26
N ASP A 1023 -25.50 -30.24 0.98
CA ASP A 1023 -26.52 -30.01 2.01
C ASP A 1023 -25.94 -29.28 3.23
N THR A 1024 -24.74 -29.67 3.65
CA THR A 1024 -23.98 -28.97 4.70
C THR A 1024 -23.61 -27.54 4.26
N TYR A 1025 -23.25 -27.37 2.99
CA TYR A 1025 -22.94 -26.09 2.36
C TYR A 1025 -24.16 -25.16 2.31
N ASP A 1026 -25.35 -25.65 1.95
CA ASP A 1026 -26.58 -24.86 1.88
C ASP A 1026 -27.07 -24.41 3.27
N ILE A 1027 -26.99 -25.27 4.29
CA ILE A 1027 -27.32 -24.93 5.69
C ILE A 1027 -26.36 -23.88 6.25
N MET A 1028 -25.05 -24.03 6.00
CA MET A 1028 -24.04 -23.06 6.45
C MET A 1028 -24.13 -21.72 5.71
N LEU A 1029 -24.48 -21.72 4.41
CA LEU A 1029 -24.78 -20.48 3.68
C LEU A 1029 -26.02 -19.77 4.22
N LYS A 1030 -27.04 -20.52 4.66
CA LYS A 1030 -28.27 -19.97 5.24
C LYS A 1030 -28.00 -19.33 6.61
N ALA A 1031 -27.23 -20.00 7.48
CA ALA A 1031 -26.74 -19.41 8.74
C ALA A 1031 -25.86 -18.17 8.51
N HIS A 1032 -25.02 -18.19 7.47
CA HIS A 1032 -24.22 -17.02 7.09
C HIS A 1032 -25.07 -15.85 6.56
N ARG A 1033 -26.22 -16.11 5.91
CA ARG A 1033 -27.17 -15.07 5.47
C ARG A 1033 -27.87 -14.40 6.65
N GLU A 1034 -28.19 -15.14 7.71
CA GLU A 1034 -28.81 -14.58 8.94
C GLU A 1034 -27.90 -13.57 9.67
N ARG A 1035 -26.57 -13.72 9.54
CA ARG A 1035 -25.58 -12.73 10.02
C ARG A 1035 -25.77 -11.32 9.42
N LYS A 1036 -26.27 -11.20 8.18
CA LYS A 1036 -26.52 -9.90 7.54
C LYS A 1036 -27.85 -9.26 7.97
N LEU A 1037 -28.80 -10.07 8.46
CA LEU A 1037 -30.14 -9.63 8.90
C LEU A 1037 -30.18 -9.26 10.39
N LEU A 1038 -29.25 -9.76 11.20
CA LEU A 1038 -29.07 -9.39 12.61
C LEU A 1038 -28.06 -8.24 12.75
N ARG A 1039 -28.42 -7.04 12.27
CA ARG A 1039 -27.83 -5.81 12.82
C ARG A 1039 -28.61 -5.45 14.10
N PRO A 1040 -27.96 -5.00 15.18
CA PRO A 1040 -28.69 -4.38 16.27
C PRO A 1040 -29.45 -3.17 15.69
N TYR A 1041 -30.75 -3.08 15.97
CA TYR A 1041 -31.48 -1.83 15.81
C TYR A 1041 -30.69 -0.74 16.56
N SER A 1042 -30.40 0.37 15.88
CA SER A 1042 -29.90 1.53 16.60
C SER A 1042 -31.01 2.01 17.56
N PRO A 1043 -30.70 2.63 18.70
CA PRO A 1043 -31.70 3.15 19.65
C PRO A 1043 -32.63 4.26 19.08
N LEU A 1044 -32.58 4.56 17.78
CA LEU A 1044 -33.34 5.65 17.14
C LEU A 1044 -34.64 5.21 16.45
N ASP A 1045 -34.96 3.91 16.35
CA ASP A 1045 -36.15 3.44 15.61
C ASP A 1045 -37.36 3.03 16.48
N VAL A 1046 -37.33 3.29 17.80
CA VAL A 1046 -38.49 3.07 18.67
C VAL A 1046 -39.25 4.39 18.84
N ARG A 1047 -40.00 4.79 17.82
CA ARG A 1047 -41.17 5.71 17.91
C ARG A 1047 -41.81 5.88 16.54
N GLN A 1048 -42.52 4.86 16.04
CA GLN A 1048 -43.57 5.06 15.03
C GLN A 1048 -44.37 3.78 14.81
N THR A 1049 -45.13 3.36 15.82
CA THR A 1049 -46.37 2.60 15.61
C THR A 1049 -47.24 2.83 16.83
N ASN A 1050 -47.96 3.95 16.85
CA ASN A 1050 -49.21 4.06 17.56
C ASN A 1050 -50.07 5.12 16.86
N GLN A 1051 -51.28 4.68 16.48
CA GLN A 1051 -52.47 5.47 16.21
C GLN A 1051 -52.55 6.23 14.88
N GLU A 1052 -53.12 5.56 13.87
CA GLU A 1052 -54.13 6.18 13.02
C GLU A 1052 -55.50 5.82 13.57
N ARG A 1053 -56.23 6.82 14.07
CA ARG A 1053 -57.68 6.95 13.91
C ARG A 1053 -58.13 8.36 14.30
N ASP A 1054 -58.85 8.95 13.35
CA ASP A 1054 -59.95 9.91 13.49
C ASP A 1054 -59.62 11.41 13.71
N ASP A 1055 -59.86 12.14 12.62
CA ASP A 1055 -60.79 13.26 12.47
C ASP A 1055 -60.60 14.60 13.21
N GLU A 1056 -60.58 15.62 12.34
CA GLU A 1056 -61.29 16.89 12.41
C GLU A 1056 -61.03 17.90 13.54
N SER A 1057 -60.60 19.07 13.05
CA SER A 1057 -61.15 20.39 13.37
C SER A 1057 -60.60 21.19 14.57
N ASN A 1058 -60.56 22.50 14.30
CA ASN A 1058 -60.74 23.62 15.21
C ASN A 1058 -59.55 24.27 15.95
N VAL A 1059 -59.16 25.43 15.37
CA VAL A 1059 -59.38 26.78 15.93
C VAL A 1059 -58.67 27.17 17.24
N GLN A 1060 -57.71 28.08 17.06
CA GLN A 1060 -57.42 29.33 17.78
C GLN A 1060 -57.27 29.38 19.32
N SER A 1061 -56.11 29.88 19.76
CA SER A 1061 -55.94 31.11 20.60
C SER A 1061 -54.45 31.26 20.99
N LEU A 1062 -53.74 32.32 20.56
CA LEU A 1062 -53.62 33.68 21.13
C LEU A 1062 -52.84 33.75 22.47
N THR A 1063 -51.64 34.35 22.40
CA THR A 1063 -51.09 35.50 23.19
C THR A 1063 -49.59 35.58 22.86
N GLY A 1064 -49.07 36.60 22.16
CA GLY A 1064 -48.68 37.93 22.66
C GLY A 1064 -47.31 37.87 23.36
N THR A 1065 -46.23 38.60 23.06
CA THR A 1065 -46.07 39.96 22.50
C THR A 1065 -44.59 40.27 22.20
N SER A 1066 -44.40 41.32 21.38
CA SER A 1066 -43.25 42.25 21.24
C SER A 1066 -42.09 41.82 20.31
N ASN A 1067 -41.55 42.65 19.41
CA ASN A 1067 -41.93 43.92 18.79
C ASN A 1067 -40.94 44.17 17.62
N MET A 1068 -41.46 44.56 16.44
CA MET A 1068 -41.01 45.62 15.51
C MET A 1068 -39.50 45.80 15.21
N GLU A 1069 -39.04 45.94 13.96
CA GLU A 1069 -39.38 46.99 12.96
C GLU A 1069 -39.34 46.44 11.51
N LYS A 1070 -40.44 46.55 10.73
CA LYS A 1070 -40.75 47.51 9.64
C LYS A 1070 -39.71 47.56 8.48
N ARG A 1071 -39.91 46.93 7.30
CA ARG A 1071 -40.75 47.28 6.10
C ARG A 1071 -40.38 48.62 5.41
N PRO A 1072 -40.62 48.87 4.08
CA PRO A 1072 -41.05 47.99 2.96
C PRO A 1072 -40.45 48.44 1.55
N PRO A 1073 -41.15 48.40 0.38
CA PRO A 1073 -40.75 47.61 -0.81
C PRO A 1073 -40.80 48.42 -2.16
N VAL A 1074 -40.79 47.72 -3.31
CA VAL A 1074 -41.71 47.91 -4.49
C VAL A 1074 -41.04 47.87 -5.88
N LYS A 1075 -41.79 47.21 -6.81
CA LYS A 1075 -41.86 47.25 -8.30
C LYS A 1075 -40.97 46.27 -9.07
N LYS A 1076 -41.53 45.20 -9.66
CA LYS A 1076 -42.42 45.07 -10.85
C LYS A 1076 -41.68 45.24 -12.19
N GLU A 1077 -41.51 44.09 -12.86
CA GLU A 1077 -41.84 43.79 -14.27
C GLU A 1077 -41.71 44.92 -15.30
N ASN A 1078 -40.85 44.76 -16.31
CA ASN A 1078 -41.27 44.28 -17.65
C ASN A 1078 -40.14 44.26 -18.70
N ASP A 1079 -40.38 43.43 -19.71
CA ASP A 1079 -39.91 43.49 -21.11
C ASP A 1079 -38.56 42.85 -21.54
N LYS A 1080 -38.72 41.68 -22.17
CA LYS A 1080 -37.90 41.08 -23.25
C LYS A 1080 -37.95 41.96 -24.53
N PRO A 1081 -37.33 41.58 -25.68
CA PRO A 1081 -36.14 40.73 -25.96
C PRO A 1081 -35.13 41.49 -26.86
N ILE A 1082 -33.99 40.88 -27.25
CA ILE A 1082 -33.40 40.93 -28.62
C ILE A 1082 -32.14 40.02 -28.68
N ASP A 1083 -32.32 38.91 -29.39
CA ASP A 1083 -31.53 38.33 -30.49
C ASP A 1083 -29.97 38.21 -30.50
N LYS A 1084 -29.59 36.96 -30.87
CA LYS A 1084 -28.47 36.48 -31.73
C LYS A 1084 -27.06 36.21 -31.18
N GLN A 1085 -26.78 34.89 -31.14
CA GLN A 1085 -25.62 34.14 -31.65
C GLN A 1085 -24.19 34.66 -31.39
N SER A 1086 -23.47 33.93 -30.55
CA SER A 1086 -22.16 33.29 -30.84
C SER A 1086 -21.80 32.30 -29.74
#